data_AF-F4NVS3-F1
#
_entry.id   AF-F4NVS3-F1
#
_cell.length_a   1.000
_cell.length_b   1.000
_cell.length_c   1.000
_cell.angle_alpha   90.00
_cell.angle_beta   90.00
_cell.angle_gamma   90.00
#
_symmetry.space_group_name_H-M   'P 1'
#
loop_
_entity.id
_entity.type
_entity.pdbx_description
1 polymer ?
#
loop_
_entity_poly.entity_id
_entity_poly.type
_entity_poly.pdbx_seq_one_letter_code
_entity_poly.pdbx_strand_id
1 'polypeptide(L)'
;MSQYRPLPQDILNMSEMDTACQYCGISYLLLSKYENMEKHIQKVDIEMAQLKKYIQERPQLLAQLESLAAHNTRLDQAHKDSECRLTECQIKLQKEEYKSQELLQRTQELRHQLITLQEHAREATKQAESNIELQASTMTRNIINLRYNVIRAQSDLAKLKGYISSSIISVVTEAKLTAHKQIIEQITKSQQQAIESAVKQSEQKSCTIISSLRKETQAQKQLLKDSQKQNQGIVAELGLIKKEYSAYIDGQRTYTQDLQSNHLALEKRLHYANRDVLDITAEREKIYAKNQTIQTKLDTIQQSHEALCDDYNRKILDLQTQLSREQLAYSKKIVQLEETVKELEEQHFSKNDPAQNRLHKAMAKKDEQIMIMEKTVRELNTNISAMRSERVQTIEAHQSRIKQLQEKFLEDIKHAGEKKTSDKEIEIRRICSEEKIEALCQQRKSMQQEFEIERQDLNNQIDSLKNAANSVNLATLNHMESTYKQKIASLTDQMMQKEARYTSDCEKYHSQVDALEKMLSATKIALEEQSMGTEQERISQLKKTISVKDSEIKFLKDTVRLECEERMGLVSMVARLKLEMHNSPNTMCKLTNVTKPSEESHSYNQSIQIKDESTYTRSRPGSAAGPKHLTQSKPSSKSTPSHKNVQMDNGKSLGTQSKSQLPDGNQPMRGVLEFERLMHAAAVKKNQKMAKLAAARI
;
A
#
# COMPACT_ATOMS: atom_id res chain seq x y z
N MET A 1 -96.29 4.10 0.16
CA MET A 1 -97.71 3.70 0.32
C MET A 1 -97.84 2.21 0.05
N SER A 2 -97.86 1.39 1.10
CA SER A 2 -98.36 0.01 1.08
C SER A 2 -98.53 -0.40 2.54
N GLN A 3 -99.77 -0.59 2.98
CA GLN A 3 -100.11 -0.92 4.37
C GLN A 3 -100.94 -2.21 4.43
N TYR A 4 -100.76 -3.07 3.44
CA TYR A 4 -101.43 -4.36 3.35
C TYR A 4 -100.82 -5.32 4.39
N ARG A 5 -101.68 -5.88 5.24
CA ARG A 5 -101.32 -7.02 6.08
C ARG A 5 -101.03 -8.22 5.18
N PRO A 6 -100.10 -9.12 5.54
CA PRO A 6 -99.93 -10.38 4.81
C PRO A 6 -101.26 -11.15 4.78
N LEU A 7 -101.52 -11.83 3.66
CA LEU A 7 -102.67 -12.73 3.53
C LEU A 7 -102.57 -13.86 4.56
N PRO A 8 -103.69 -14.29 5.19
CA PRO A 8 -103.70 -15.44 6.09
C PRO A 8 -103.09 -16.69 5.48
N GLN A 9 -102.38 -17.47 6.30
CA GLN A 9 -101.65 -18.66 5.88
C GLN A 9 -102.54 -19.69 5.17
N ASP A 10 -103.82 -19.78 5.56
CA ASP A 10 -104.82 -20.63 4.92
C ASP A 10 -104.99 -20.32 3.43
N ILE A 11 -105.05 -19.03 3.06
CA ILE A 11 -105.20 -18.59 1.67
C ILE A 11 -103.93 -18.89 0.86
N LEU A 12 -102.74 -18.77 1.47
CA LEU A 12 -101.46 -19.10 0.85
C LEU A 12 -101.32 -20.60 0.53
N ASN A 13 -102.06 -21.46 1.24
CA ASN A 13 -102.03 -22.92 1.10
C ASN A 13 -103.19 -23.49 0.24
N MET A 14 -104.17 -22.67 -0.16
CA MET A 14 -105.26 -23.08 -1.06
C MET A 14 -104.77 -23.29 -2.50
N SER A 15 -105.48 -24.11 -3.29
CA SER A 15 -105.08 -24.34 -4.69
C SER A 15 -105.29 -23.11 -5.58
N GLU A 16 -104.62 -23.09 -6.74
CA GLU A 16 -104.77 -22.00 -7.70
C GLU A 16 -106.18 -21.91 -8.31
N MET A 17 -106.98 -22.99 -8.24
CA MET A 17 -108.39 -22.97 -8.63
C MET A 17 -109.29 -22.38 -7.52
N ASP A 18 -108.99 -22.67 -6.25
CA ASP A 18 -109.81 -22.21 -5.11
C ASP A 18 -109.56 -20.74 -4.75
N THR A 19 -108.43 -20.18 -5.21
CA THR A 19 -108.02 -18.78 -4.97
C THR A 19 -108.31 -17.84 -6.14
N ALA A 20 -108.85 -18.37 -7.25
CA ALA A 20 -109.29 -17.60 -8.41
C ALA A 20 -110.56 -16.80 -8.10
N CYS A 21 -110.56 -15.50 -8.42
CA CYS A 21 -111.76 -14.68 -8.28
C CYS A 21 -112.85 -15.15 -9.28
N GLN A 22 -114.02 -15.57 -8.78
CA GLN A 22 -115.13 -16.09 -9.60
C GLN A 22 -115.59 -15.16 -10.73
N TYR A 23 -115.33 -13.84 -10.63
CA TYR A 23 -115.74 -12.85 -11.63
C TYR A 23 -114.66 -12.51 -12.69
N CYS A 24 -113.39 -12.91 -12.49
CA CYS A 24 -112.31 -12.58 -13.45
C CYS A 24 -111.25 -13.68 -13.65
N GLY A 25 -111.33 -14.81 -12.95
CA GLY A 25 -110.43 -15.97 -13.10
C GLY A 25 -109.00 -15.78 -12.57
N ILE A 26 -108.59 -14.56 -12.21
CA ILE A 26 -107.25 -14.27 -11.68
C ILE A 26 -107.18 -14.71 -10.21
N SER A 27 -106.17 -15.50 -9.86
CA SER A 27 -105.87 -15.85 -8.46
C SER A 27 -105.11 -14.74 -7.75
N TYR A 28 -105.51 -14.42 -6.51
CA TYR A 28 -104.79 -13.48 -5.65
C TYR A 28 -103.37 -13.97 -5.29
N LEU A 29 -103.13 -15.29 -5.31
CA LEU A 29 -101.78 -15.86 -5.18
C LEU A 29 -100.89 -15.53 -6.38
N LEU A 30 -101.49 -15.42 -7.57
CA LEU A 30 -100.77 -15.04 -8.79
C LEU A 30 -100.18 -13.64 -8.66
N LEU A 31 -100.95 -12.68 -8.12
CA LEU A 31 -100.48 -11.31 -7.89
C LEU A 31 -99.30 -11.27 -6.89
N SER A 32 -99.38 -12.02 -5.78
CA SER A 32 -98.28 -12.15 -4.82
C SER A 32 -97.03 -12.80 -5.43
N LYS A 33 -97.21 -13.81 -6.30
CA LYS A 33 -96.09 -14.40 -7.08
C LYS A 33 -95.46 -13.36 -8.01
N TYR A 34 -96.26 -12.56 -8.72
CA TYR A 34 -95.76 -11.49 -9.59
C TYR A 34 -95.01 -10.40 -8.81
N GLU A 35 -95.53 -9.89 -7.69
CA GLU A 35 -94.83 -8.90 -6.88
C GLU A 35 -93.48 -9.40 -6.34
N ASN A 36 -93.41 -10.67 -5.92
CA ASN A 36 -92.16 -11.25 -5.41
C ASN A 36 -91.17 -11.53 -6.54
N MET A 37 -91.66 -11.91 -7.72
CA MET A 37 -90.83 -12.03 -8.92
C MET A 37 -90.32 -10.67 -9.40
N GLU A 38 -91.12 -9.60 -9.33
CA GLU A 38 -90.69 -8.23 -9.63
C GLU A 38 -89.59 -7.77 -8.67
N LYS A 39 -89.77 -7.95 -7.36
CA LYS A 39 -88.74 -7.65 -6.34
C LYS A 39 -87.45 -8.45 -6.57
N HIS A 40 -87.56 -9.70 -7.03
CA HIS A 40 -86.39 -10.51 -7.40
C HIS A 40 -85.69 -9.99 -8.66
N ILE A 41 -86.43 -9.64 -9.71
CA ILE A 41 -85.91 -9.03 -10.94
C ILE A 41 -85.19 -7.71 -10.62
N GLN A 42 -85.82 -6.82 -9.85
CA GLN A 42 -85.20 -5.55 -9.40
C GLN A 42 -83.89 -5.78 -8.63
N LYS A 43 -83.81 -6.83 -7.79
CA LYS A 43 -82.56 -7.20 -7.11
C LYS A 43 -81.50 -7.70 -8.11
N VAL A 44 -81.87 -8.57 -9.05
CA VAL A 44 -80.97 -9.08 -10.10
C VAL A 44 -80.48 -7.97 -11.02
N ASP A 45 -81.31 -6.96 -11.33
CA ASP A 45 -80.91 -5.79 -12.10
C ASP A 45 -79.89 -4.91 -11.35
N ILE A 46 -80.04 -4.75 -10.03
CA ILE A 46 -79.07 -4.05 -9.18
C ILE A 46 -77.73 -4.82 -9.15
N GLU A 47 -77.76 -6.15 -8.95
CA GLU A 47 -76.57 -7.00 -8.99
C GLU A 47 -75.90 -6.98 -10.37
N MET A 48 -76.69 -6.98 -11.45
CA MET A 48 -76.19 -6.83 -12.82
C MET A 48 -75.60 -5.45 -13.10
N ALA A 49 -76.15 -4.37 -12.54
CA ALA A 49 -75.57 -3.04 -12.64
C ALA A 49 -74.22 -2.95 -11.90
N GLN A 50 -74.11 -3.57 -10.72
CA GLN A 50 -72.85 -3.68 -9.98
C GLN A 50 -71.80 -4.50 -10.76
N LEU A 51 -72.19 -5.66 -11.32
CA LEU A 51 -71.30 -6.49 -12.14
C LEU A 51 -70.84 -5.76 -13.42
N LYS A 52 -71.72 -5.02 -14.09
CA LYS A 52 -71.36 -4.15 -15.23
C LYS A 52 -70.33 -3.08 -14.82
N LYS A 53 -70.48 -2.48 -13.64
CA LYS A 53 -69.50 -1.53 -13.09
C LYS A 53 -68.15 -2.21 -12.82
N TYR A 54 -68.12 -3.38 -12.18
CA TYR A 54 -66.87 -4.14 -11.97
C TYR A 54 -66.17 -4.49 -13.29
N ILE A 55 -66.91 -4.81 -14.35
CA ILE A 55 -66.35 -5.07 -15.69
C ILE A 55 -65.71 -3.80 -16.30
N GLN A 56 -66.22 -2.61 -15.98
CA GLN A 56 -65.64 -1.33 -16.41
C GLN A 56 -64.42 -0.89 -15.57
N GLU A 57 -64.42 -1.18 -14.27
CA GLU A 57 -63.30 -0.84 -13.37
C GLU A 57 -62.12 -1.80 -13.48
N ARG A 58 -62.37 -3.09 -13.77
CA ARG A 58 -61.32 -4.14 -13.84
C ARG A 58 -60.16 -3.82 -14.80
N PRO A 59 -60.36 -3.31 -16.03
CA PRO A 59 -59.25 -2.92 -16.90
C PRO A 59 -58.36 -1.82 -16.31
N GLN A 60 -58.95 -0.86 -15.60
CA GLN A 60 -58.19 0.22 -14.95
C GLN A 60 -57.37 -0.31 -13.77
N LEU A 61 -57.93 -1.23 -12.97
CA LEU A 61 -57.23 -1.90 -11.88
C LEU A 61 -56.09 -2.80 -12.39
N LEU A 62 -56.28 -3.51 -13.51
CA LEU A 62 -55.22 -4.30 -14.14
C LEU A 62 -54.08 -3.40 -14.65
N ALA A 63 -54.39 -2.32 -15.37
CA ALA A 63 -53.37 -1.35 -15.81
C ALA A 63 -52.62 -0.68 -14.64
N GLN A 64 -53.28 -0.45 -13.49
CA GLN A 64 -52.62 0.02 -12.26
C GLN A 64 -51.69 -1.04 -11.67
N LEU A 65 -52.10 -2.31 -11.63
CA LEU A 65 -51.26 -3.42 -11.17
C LEU A 65 -50.04 -3.65 -12.08
N GLU A 66 -50.21 -3.57 -13.40
CA GLU A 66 -49.12 -3.63 -14.38
C GLU A 66 -48.14 -2.46 -14.21
N SER A 67 -48.64 -1.24 -14.03
CA SER A 67 -47.84 -0.05 -13.74
C SER A 67 -47.05 -0.18 -12.42
N LEU A 68 -47.66 -0.73 -11.37
CA LEU A 68 -46.99 -1.00 -10.08
C LEU A 68 -45.95 -2.12 -10.20
N ALA A 69 -46.22 -3.19 -10.96
CA ALA A 69 -45.26 -4.26 -11.22
C ALA A 69 -44.05 -3.74 -12.02
N ALA A 70 -44.28 -2.90 -13.03
CA ALA A 70 -43.22 -2.23 -13.79
C ALA A 70 -42.42 -1.27 -12.91
N HIS A 71 -43.07 -0.52 -12.00
CA HIS A 71 -42.39 0.35 -11.04
C HIS A 71 -41.50 -0.44 -10.07
N ASN A 72 -42.01 -1.51 -9.48
CA ASN A 72 -41.22 -2.38 -8.59
C ASN A 72 -40.04 -3.03 -9.32
N THR A 73 -40.22 -3.44 -10.58
CA THR A 73 -39.13 -3.99 -11.41
C THR A 73 -38.02 -2.95 -11.65
N ARG A 74 -38.35 -1.66 -11.77
CA ARG A 74 -37.36 -0.57 -11.86
C ARG A 74 -36.65 -0.33 -10.52
N LEU A 75 -37.36 -0.41 -9.39
CA LEU A 75 -36.73 -0.32 -8.06
C LEU A 75 -35.78 -1.49 -7.80
N ASP A 76 -36.18 -2.72 -8.12
CA ASP A 76 -35.34 -3.92 -8.02
C ASP A 76 -34.07 -3.83 -8.87
N GLN A 77 -34.14 -3.18 -10.04
CA GLN A 77 -32.96 -2.94 -10.87
C GLN A 77 -32.07 -1.86 -10.27
N ALA A 78 -32.63 -0.71 -9.89
CA ALA A 78 -31.89 0.37 -9.24
C ALA A 78 -31.20 -0.08 -7.93
N HIS A 79 -31.82 -1.00 -7.17
CA HIS A 79 -31.22 -1.62 -5.99
C HIS A 79 -29.97 -2.42 -6.38
N LYS A 80 -30.06 -3.33 -7.35
CA LYS A 80 -28.93 -4.14 -7.83
C LYS A 80 -27.80 -3.26 -8.40
N ASP A 81 -28.15 -2.25 -9.17
CA ASP A 81 -27.19 -1.28 -9.72
C ASP A 81 -26.47 -0.53 -8.57
N SER A 82 -27.17 -0.23 -7.47
CA SER A 82 -26.57 0.35 -6.27
C SER A 82 -25.66 -0.63 -5.52
N GLU A 83 -26.03 -1.91 -5.41
CA GLU A 83 -25.23 -2.97 -4.77
C GLU A 83 -23.95 -3.27 -5.57
N CYS A 84 -24.02 -3.31 -6.90
CA CYS A 84 -22.85 -3.42 -7.77
C CYS A 84 -21.88 -2.24 -7.56
N ARG A 85 -22.39 -1.00 -7.50
CA ARG A 85 -21.56 0.18 -7.26
C ARG A 85 -20.98 0.23 -5.84
N LEU A 86 -21.71 -0.27 -4.85
CA LEU A 86 -21.25 -0.33 -3.46
C LEU A 86 -20.15 -1.39 -3.29
N THR A 87 -20.30 -2.56 -3.90
CA THR A 87 -19.27 -3.62 -3.91
C THR A 87 -18.03 -3.21 -4.72
N GLU A 88 -18.18 -2.51 -5.85
CA GLU A 88 -17.06 -1.86 -6.54
C GLU A 88 -16.30 -0.87 -5.64
N CYS A 89 -17.01 0.02 -4.94
CA CYS A 89 -16.42 0.97 -4.01
C CYS A 89 -15.68 0.25 -2.87
N GLN A 90 -16.22 -0.88 -2.38
CA GLN A 90 -15.57 -1.69 -1.36
C GLN A 90 -14.27 -2.36 -1.87
N ILE A 91 -14.26 -2.87 -3.11
CA ILE A 91 -13.07 -3.40 -3.77
C ILE A 91 -12.02 -2.30 -4.02
N LYS A 92 -12.46 -1.10 -4.43
CA LYS A 92 -11.59 0.07 -4.62
C LYS A 92 -10.97 0.50 -3.28
N LEU A 93 -11.76 0.55 -2.20
CA LEU A 93 -11.28 0.85 -0.84
C LEU A 93 -10.22 -0.16 -0.36
N GLN A 94 -10.48 -1.47 -0.47
CA GLN A 94 -9.52 -2.51 -0.08
C GLN A 94 -8.18 -2.43 -0.85
N LYS A 95 -8.22 -2.03 -2.13
CA LYS A 95 -7.00 -1.81 -2.92
C LYS A 95 -6.17 -0.62 -2.42
N GLU A 96 -6.81 0.48 -2.03
CA GLU A 96 -6.12 1.63 -1.44
C GLU A 96 -5.63 1.35 0.00
N GLU A 97 -6.37 0.57 0.79
CA GLU A 97 -5.91 0.08 2.10
C GLU A 97 -4.63 -0.78 1.96
N TYR A 98 -4.59 -1.68 0.98
CA TYR A 98 -3.41 -2.49 0.70
C TYR A 98 -2.20 -1.65 0.29
N LYS A 99 -2.37 -0.72 -0.68
CA LYS A 99 -1.31 0.23 -1.07
C LYS A 99 -0.82 1.09 0.10
N SER A 100 -1.74 1.51 0.98
CA SER A 100 -1.41 2.29 2.18
C SER A 100 -0.55 1.48 3.16
N GLN A 101 -0.84 0.19 3.34
CA GLN A 101 0.01 -0.72 4.11
C GLN A 101 1.38 -0.95 3.45
N GLU A 102 1.46 -1.11 2.13
CA GLU A 102 2.71 -1.25 1.37
C GLU A 102 3.59 0.01 1.51
N LEU A 103 3.02 1.20 1.32
CA LEU A 103 3.70 2.47 1.53
C LEU A 103 4.14 2.68 2.99
N LEU A 104 3.36 2.21 3.97
CA LEU A 104 3.72 2.25 5.38
C LEU A 104 4.90 1.32 5.69
N GLN A 105 4.91 0.10 5.16
CA GLN A 105 6.04 -0.83 5.27
C GLN A 105 7.29 -0.22 4.62
N ARG A 106 7.18 0.28 3.39
CA ARG A 106 8.31 0.93 2.70
C ARG A 106 8.85 2.16 3.44
N THR A 107 7.97 2.92 4.10
CA THR A 107 8.37 4.04 4.98
C THR A 107 9.12 3.57 6.22
N GLN A 108 8.77 2.40 6.78
CA GLN A 108 9.50 1.79 7.90
C GLN A 108 10.88 1.26 7.46
N GLU A 109 10.97 0.61 6.30
CA GLU A 109 12.25 0.19 5.71
C GLU A 109 13.20 1.37 5.48
N LEU A 110 12.72 2.44 4.85
CA LEU A 110 13.51 3.64 4.58
C LEU A 110 13.94 4.36 5.87
N ARG A 111 13.11 4.36 6.91
CA ARG A 111 13.50 4.85 8.25
C ARG A 111 14.59 3.98 8.88
N HIS A 112 14.50 2.66 8.76
CA HIS A 112 15.53 1.77 9.29
C HIS A 112 16.87 1.96 8.57
N GLN A 113 16.86 2.09 7.23
CA GLN A 113 18.04 2.43 6.42
C GLN A 113 18.64 3.79 6.78
N LEU A 114 17.81 4.81 7.07
CA LEU A 114 18.28 6.11 7.55
C LEU A 114 18.96 6.01 8.93
N ILE A 115 18.43 5.19 9.84
CA ILE A 115 19.03 4.97 11.17
C ILE A 115 20.39 4.28 11.03
N THR A 116 20.49 3.19 10.26
CA THR A 116 21.77 2.48 10.10
C THR A 116 22.82 3.32 9.37
N LEU A 117 22.43 4.13 8.37
CA LEU A 117 23.33 5.10 7.75
C LEU A 117 23.78 6.20 8.73
N GLN A 118 22.90 6.66 9.63
CA GLN A 118 23.25 7.63 10.68
C GLN A 118 24.19 7.03 11.74
N GLU A 119 24.03 5.76 12.07
CA GLU A 119 24.92 5.00 12.96
C GLU A 119 26.30 4.79 12.32
N HIS A 120 26.36 4.33 11.06
CA HIS A 120 27.61 4.22 10.31
C HIS A 120 28.34 5.57 10.16
N ALA A 121 27.59 6.67 9.93
CA ALA A 121 28.17 8.01 9.89
C ALA A 121 28.77 8.42 11.25
N ARG A 122 28.10 8.11 12.37
CA ARG A 122 28.62 8.34 13.73
C ARG A 122 29.86 7.49 14.05
N GLU A 123 29.90 6.25 13.60
CA GLU A 123 31.08 5.39 13.77
C GLU A 123 32.28 5.95 12.98
N ALA A 124 32.04 6.39 11.74
CA ALA A 124 33.05 7.03 10.90
C ALA A 124 33.56 8.37 11.48
N THR A 125 32.70 9.20 12.08
CA THR A 125 33.17 10.43 12.75
C THR A 125 34.01 10.13 13.99
N LYS A 126 33.60 9.19 14.86
CA LYS A 126 34.43 8.76 16.00
C LYS A 126 35.79 8.23 15.55
N GLN A 127 35.82 7.46 14.47
CA GLN A 127 37.07 6.90 13.95
C GLN A 127 37.97 8.01 13.36
N ALA A 128 37.39 9.02 12.71
CA ALA A 128 38.13 10.20 12.26
C ALA A 128 38.66 11.04 13.44
N GLU A 129 37.85 11.27 14.49
CA GLU A 129 38.25 11.96 15.72
C GLU A 129 39.43 11.23 16.39
N SER A 130 39.33 9.92 16.58
CA SER A 130 40.40 9.10 17.15
C SER A 130 41.71 9.13 16.34
N ASN A 131 41.60 9.12 15.01
CA ASN A 131 42.76 9.29 14.12
C ASN A 131 43.39 10.69 14.24
N ILE A 132 42.58 11.74 14.38
CA ILE A 132 43.05 13.13 14.57
C ILE A 132 43.75 13.28 15.93
N GLU A 133 43.22 12.70 17.02
CA GLU A 133 43.89 12.68 18.33
C GLU A 133 45.24 11.96 18.27
N LEU A 134 45.31 10.80 17.60
CA LEU A 134 46.54 10.04 17.42
C LEU A 134 47.58 10.84 16.60
N GLN A 135 47.14 11.54 15.55
CA GLN A 135 47.99 12.42 14.75
C GLN A 135 48.49 13.62 15.56
N ALA A 136 47.61 14.29 16.32
CA ALA A 136 47.95 15.43 17.17
C ALA A 136 48.93 15.05 18.29
N SER A 137 48.74 13.89 18.92
CA SER A 137 49.66 13.30 19.91
C SER A 137 51.04 13.02 19.29
N THR A 138 51.06 12.46 18.07
CA THR A 138 52.30 12.19 17.32
C THR A 138 53.04 13.48 16.96
N MET A 139 52.34 14.50 16.46
CA MET A 139 52.93 15.81 16.16
C MET A 139 53.44 16.51 17.43
N THR A 140 52.72 16.41 18.55
CA THR A 140 53.15 16.96 19.85
C THR A 140 54.45 16.31 20.32
N ARG A 141 54.56 14.97 20.23
CA ARG A 141 55.80 14.24 20.53
C ARG A 141 56.97 14.66 19.63
N ASN A 142 56.71 14.89 18.33
CA ASN A 142 57.73 15.39 17.40
C ASN A 142 58.19 16.83 17.72
N ILE A 143 57.27 17.70 18.13
CA ILE A 143 57.60 19.08 18.56
C ILE A 143 58.44 19.07 19.84
N ILE A 144 58.16 18.17 20.78
CA ILE A 144 58.98 17.98 22.00
C ILE A 144 60.40 17.53 21.64
N ASN A 145 60.55 16.56 20.74
CA ASN A 145 61.86 16.09 20.25
C ASN A 145 62.65 17.21 19.53
N LEU A 146 61.97 18.02 18.70
CA LEU A 146 62.58 19.19 18.06
C LEU A 146 63.05 20.23 19.09
N ARG A 147 62.24 20.55 20.12
CA ARG A 147 62.64 21.44 21.22
C ARG A 147 63.88 20.92 21.95
N TYR A 148 63.93 19.63 22.28
CA TYR A 148 65.08 19.02 22.95
C TYR A 148 66.36 19.15 22.10
N ASN A 149 66.28 18.88 20.80
CA ASN A 149 67.42 19.02 19.88
C ASN A 149 67.89 20.47 19.73
N VAL A 150 66.98 21.45 19.71
CA VAL A 150 67.33 22.89 19.67
C VAL A 150 68.02 23.33 20.96
N ILE A 151 67.52 22.91 22.13
CA ILE A 151 68.15 23.20 23.44
C ILE A 151 69.57 22.60 23.50
N ARG A 152 69.76 21.38 22.97
CA ARG A 152 71.08 20.74 22.87
C ARG A 152 72.04 21.56 22.01
N ALA A 153 71.62 21.95 20.80
CA ALA A 153 72.42 22.78 19.91
C ALA A 153 72.78 24.15 20.52
N GLN A 154 71.87 24.76 21.28
CA GLN A 154 72.14 26.00 22.03
C GLN A 154 73.17 25.79 23.16
N SER A 155 73.12 24.65 23.86
CA SER A 155 74.13 24.29 24.87
C SER A 155 75.52 24.10 24.23
N ASP A 156 75.59 23.44 23.07
CA ASP A 156 76.86 23.20 22.37
C ASP A 156 77.44 24.50 21.77
N LEU A 157 76.58 25.39 21.26
CA LEU A 157 76.97 26.75 20.83
C LEU A 157 77.50 27.59 22.00
N ALA A 158 76.91 27.46 23.20
CA ALA A 158 77.39 28.15 24.40
C ALA A 158 78.78 27.66 24.85
N LYS A 159 79.04 26.35 24.78
CA LYS A 159 80.38 25.77 25.03
C LYS A 159 81.41 26.31 24.04
N LEU A 160 81.07 26.36 22.75
CA LEU A 160 81.93 26.89 21.70
C LEU A 160 82.24 28.39 21.93
N LYS A 161 81.24 29.18 22.32
CA LYS A 161 81.41 30.60 22.67
C LYS A 161 82.30 30.80 23.89
N GLY A 162 82.23 29.90 24.87
CA GLY A 162 83.18 29.84 25.99
C GLY A 162 84.61 29.60 25.54
N TYR A 163 84.82 28.57 24.71
CA TYR A 163 86.14 28.19 24.17
C TYR A 163 86.81 29.31 23.35
N ILE A 164 86.03 30.03 22.53
CA ILE A 164 86.51 31.19 21.77
C ILE A 164 86.89 32.35 22.71
N SER A 165 86.12 32.55 23.79
CA SER A 165 86.39 33.60 24.79
C SER A 165 87.62 33.31 25.66
N SER A 166 87.94 32.03 25.90
CA SER A 166 89.04 31.62 26.78
C SER A 166 90.43 31.61 26.13
N SER A 167 90.52 31.54 24.80
CA SER A 167 91.74 31.05 24.14
C SER A 167 92.34 31.95 23.05
N ILE A 168 91.72 33.08 22.70
CA ILE A 168 92.16 33.92 21.56
C ILE A 168 92.44 35.40 21.96
N ILE A 169 91.89 35.88 23.07
CA ILE A 169 91.81 37.33 23.35
C ILE A 169 93.07 37.93 24.03
N SER A 170 94.01 37.11 24.52
CA SER A 170 95.11 37.56 25.40
C SER A 170 96.49 37.81 24.76
N VAL A 171 96.68 37.58 23.45
CA VAL A 171 98.04 37.50 22.85
C VAL A 171 98.37 38.58 21.80
N VAL A 172 97.40 39.34 21.28
CA VAL A 172 97.63 40.27 20.15
C VAL A 172 97.16 41.70 20.43
N THR A 173 97.92 42.42 21.25
CA THR A 173 97.67 43.84 21.59
C THR A 173 98.76 44.83 21.16
N GLU A 174 100.00 44.38 20.89
CA GLU A 174 101.14 45.30 20.77
C GLU A 174 101.68 45.49 19.33
N ALA A 175 101.57 44.49 18.45
CA ALA A 175 101.82 44.65 17.00
C ALA A 175 100.73 45.47 16.25
N LYS A 176 99.86 46.14 17.00
CA LYS A 176 98.50 46.48 16.55
C LYS A 176 98.44 47.74 15.68
N LEU A 177 99.12 48.83 16.05
CA LEU A 177 98.85 50.16 15.49
C LEU A 177 99.33 50.34 14.03
N THR A 178 100.51 49.84 13.66
CA THR A 178 101.04 49.98 12.30
C THR A 178 100.32 49.05 11.33
N ALA A 179 100.11 47.79 11.75
CA ALA A 179 99.34 46.82 10.99
C ALA A 179 97.89 47.29 10.79
N HIS A 180 97.27 47.93 11.80
CA HIS A 180 95.90 48.45 11.70
C HIS A 180 95.66 49.40 10.53
N LYS A 181 96.65 50.14 9.97
CA LYS A 181 96.37 50.99 8.80
C LYS A 181 96.16 50.18 7.52
N GLN A 182 97.08 49.28 7.18
CA GLN A 182 96.92 48.40 6.01
C GLN A 182 95.82 47.36 6.23
N ILE A 183 95.68 46.84 7.44
CA ILE A 183 94.60 45.92 7.82
C ILE A 183 93.26 46.64 7.82
N ILE A 184 93.12 47.90 8.26
CA ILE A 184 91.86 48.64 8.08
C ILE A 184 91.57 48.86 6.60
N GLU A 185 92.54 49.18 5.74
CA GLU A 185 92.23 49.34 4.31
C GLU A 185 91.82 48.01 3.64
N GLN A 186 92.47 46.89 3.97
CA GLN A 186 92.08 45.56 3.49
C GLN A 186 90.79 45.03 4.14
N ILE A 187 90.54 45.31 5.43
CA ILE A 187 89.30 44.94 6.12
C ILE A 187 88.15 45.82 5.68
N THR A 188 88.34 47.12 5.43
CA THR A 188 87.28 47.95 4.84
C THR A 188 87.00 47.50 3.41
N LYS A 189 87.99 47.15 2.59
CA LYS A 189 87.72 46.56 1.26
C LYS A 189 87.05 45.19 1.33
N SER A 190 87.49 44.28 2.21
CA SER A 190 86.91 42.94 2.32
C SER A 190 85.57 42.92 3.07
N GLN A 191 85.34 43.84 4.03
CA GLN A 191 84.03 44.07 4.64
C GLN A 191 83.10 44.79 3.67
N GLN A 192 83.56 45.74 2.86
CA GLN A 192 82.72 46.33 1.80
C GLN A 192 82.29 45.24 0.81
N GLN A 193 83.20 44.35 0.40
CA GLN A 193 82.87 43.21 -0.46
C GLN A 193 82.01 42.14 0.24
N ALA A 194 82.23 41.86 1.53
CA ALA A 194 81.40 40.93 2.31
C ALA A 194 80.00 41.50 2.60
N ILE A 195 79.88 42.81 2.83
CA ILE A 195 78.61 43.52 2.98
C ILE A 195 77.92 43.61 1.64
N GLU A 196 78.59 43.97 0.54
CA GLU A 196 77.98 43.95 -0.79
C GLU A 196 77.52 42.56 -1.22
N SER A 197 78.31 41.51 -0.96
CA SER A 197 77.91 40.14 -1.29
C SER A 197 76.81 39.62 -0.36
N ALA A 198 76.82 39.98 0.93
CA ALA A 198 75.72 39.67 1.85
C ALA A 198 74.45 40.45 1.51
N VAL A 199 74.54 41.71 1.08
CA VAL A 199 73.43 42.53 0.59
C VAL A 199 72.90 41.95 -0.71
N LYS A 200 73.73 41.72 -1.73
CA LYS A 200 73.32 41.08 -2.99
C LYS A 200 72.69 39.71 -2.76
N GLN A 201 73.24 38.88 -1.86
CA GLN A 201 72.64 37.59 -1.50
C GLN A 201 71.33 37.75 -0.70
N SER A 202 71.22 38.75 0.16
CA SER A 202 69.99 39.08 0.90
C SER A 202 68.89 39.61 -0.02
N GLU A 203 69.22 40.51 -0.95
CA GLU A 203 68.35 41.01 -2.00
C GLU A 203 67.92 39.87 -2.93
N GLN A 204 68.83 38.98 -3.33
CA GLN A 204 68.50 37.81 -4.15
C GLN A 204 67.57 36.83 -3.41
N LYS A 205 67.78 36.60 -2.11
CA LYS A 205 66.87 35.83 -1.23
C LYS A 205 65.51 36.53 -1.06
N SER A 206 65.51 37.86 -0.90
CA SER A 206 64.28 38.66 -0.80
C SER A 206 63.50 38.63 -2.11
N CYS A 207 64.17 38.71 -3.26
CA CYS A 207 63.57 38.59 -4.58
C CYS A 207 62.99 37.19 -4.83
N THR A 208 63.67 36.10 -4.43
CA THR A 208 63.09 34.75 -4.56
C THR A 208 61.88 34.56 -3.64
N ILE A 209 61.94 35.05 -2.39
CA ILE A 209 60.80 35.03 -1.45
C ILE A 209 59.63 35.89 -1.96
N ILE A 210 59.87 37.09 -2.49
CA ILE A 210 58.83 37.93 -3.11
C ILE A 210 58.25 37.23 -4.35
N SER A 211 59.06 36.48 -5.11
CA SER A 211 58.57 35.70 -6.26
C SER A 211 57.69 34.52 -5.86
N SER A 212 58.01 33.79 -4.78
CA SER A 212 57.18 32.69 -4.28
C SER A 212 55.89 33.21 -3.66
N LEU A 213 55.96 34.26 -2.82
CA LEU A 213 54.78 34.91 -2.24
C LEU A 213 53.84 35.49 -3.33
N ARG A 214 54.37 36.02 -4.43
CA ARG A 214 53.56 36.43 -5.59
C ARG A 214 52.87 35.23 -6.27
N LYS A 215 53.59 34.13 -6.51
CA LYS A 215 53.00 32.89 -7.06
C LYS A 215 51.91 32.32 -6.15
N GLU A 216 52.14 32.30 -4.85
CA GLU A 216 51.18 31.81 -3.86
C GLU A 216 49.94 32.72 -3.76
N THR A 217 50.13 34.04 -3.74
CA THR A 217 49.02 35.02 -3.83
C THR A 217 48.20 34.83 -5.11
N GLN A 218 48.85 34.52 -6.24
CA GLN A 218 48.17 34.24 -7.50
C GLN A 218 47.41 32.91 -7.47
N ALA A 219 47.98 31.87 -6.86
CA ALA A 219 47.32 30.59 -6.65
C ALA A 219 46.09 30.70 -5.73
N GLN A 220 46.18 31.46 -4.63
CA GLN A 220 45.06 31.73 -3.74
C GLN A 220 43.96 32.55 -4.45
N LYS A 221 44.31 33.55 -5.26
CA LYS A 221 43.33 34.27 -6.10
C LYS A 221 42.61 33.36 -7.11
N GLN A 222 43.31 32.38 -7.68
CA GLN A 222 42.68 31.41 -8.59
C GLN A 222 41.76 30.45 -7.83
N LEU A 223 42.20 29.91 -6.68
CA LEU A 223 41.36 29.09 -5.79
C LEU A 223 40.07 29.82 -5.35
N LEU A 224 40.18 31.10 -4.99
CA LEU A 224 39.02 31.93 -4.64
C LEU A 224 38.04 32.06 -5.82
N LYS A 225 38.55 32.28 -7.04
CA LYS A 225 37.76 32.41 -8.27
C LYS A 225 37.06 31.10 -8.66
N ASP A 226 37.73 29.97 -8.47
CA ASP A 226 37.16 28.65 -8.77
C ASP A 226 36.13 28.22 -7.71
N SER A 227 36.38 28.53 -6.43
CA SER A 227 35.37 28.40 -5.37
C SER A 227 34.16 29.31 -5.61
N GLN A 228 34.36 30.55 -6.07
CA GLN A 228 33.27 31.46 -6.42
C GLN A 228 32.42 30.93 -7.59
N LYS A 229 33.04 30.32 -8.61
CA LYS A 229 32.33 29.59 -9.67
C LYS A 229 31.54 28.39 -9.13
N GLN A 230 32.13 27.59 -8.24
CA GLN A 230 31.47 26.43 -7.64
C GLN A 230 30.22 26.87 -6.84
N ASN A 231 30.34 27.93 -6.04
CA ASN A 231 29.22 28.50 -5.30
C ASN A 231 28.12 29.05 -6.22
N GLN A 232 28.48 29.67 -7.37
CA GLN A 232 27.50 30.08 -8.38
C GLN A 232 26.77 28.88 -9.00
N GLY A 233 27.46 27.76 -9.24
CA GLY A 233 26.85 26.50 -9.68
C GLY A 233 25.86 25.95 -8.66
N ILE A 234 26.26 25.84 -7.39
CA ILE A 234 25.39 25.36 -6.30
C ILE A 234 24.15 26.25 -6.13
N VAL A 235 24.29 27.57 -6.25
CA VAL A 235 23.15 28.51 -6.22
C VAL A 235 22.20 28.31 -7.40
N ALA A 236 22.71 27.97 -8.59
CA ALA A 236 21.89 27.65 -9.75
C ALA A 236 21.15 26.30 -9.58
N GLU A 237 21.83 25.26 -9.09
CA GLU A 237 21.24 23.94 -8.78
C GLU A 237 20.13 24.07 -7.71
N LEU A 238 20.39 24.76 -6.61
CA LEU A 238 19.37 25.08 -5.58
C LEU A 238 18.21 25.91 -6.17
N GLY A 239 18.48 26.76 -7.16
CA GLY A 239 17.46 27.51 -7.90
C GLY A 239 16.57 26.65 -8.79
N LEU A 240 17.08 25.55 -9.35
CA LEU A 240 16.30 24.55 -10.10
C LEU A 240 15.48 23.68 -9.15
N ILE A 241 16.12 23.11 -8.13
CA ILE A 241 15.46 22.29 -7.09
C ILE A 241 14.30 23.09 -6.45
N LYS A 242 14.48 24.38 -6.16
CA LYS A 242 13.41 25.25 -5.64
C LYS A 242 12.22 25.38 -6.60
N LYS A 243 12.43 25.42 -7.91
CA LYS A 243 11.36 25.46 -8.92
C LYS A 243 10.60 24.13 -8.98
N GLU A 244 11.33 23.02 -8.96
CA GLU A 244 10.75 21.66 -8.95
C GLU A 244 9.88 21.43 -7.71
N TYR A 245 10.38 21.79 -6.52
CA TYR A 245 9.60 21.74 -5.28
C TYR A 245 8.39 22.69 -5.30
N SER A 246 8.48 23.87 -5.93
CA SER A 246 7.31 24.75 -6.11
C SER A 246 6.26 24.09 -7.00
N ALA A 247 6.65 23.59 -8.16
CA ALA A 247 5.74 22.90 -9.09
C ALA A 247 5.08 21.66 -8.44
N TYR A 248 5.82 20.92 -7.61
CA TYR A 248 5.27 19.82 -6.82
C TYR A 248 4.24 20.30 -5.77
N ILE A 249 4.53 21.39 -5.03
CA ILE A 249 3.60 21.99 -4.06
C ILE A 249 2.33 22.50 -4.76
N ASP A 250 2.47 23.15 -5.92
CA ASP A 250 1.35 23.67 -6.68
C ASP A 250 0.52 22.55 -7.33
N GLY A 251 1.15 21.46 -7.77
CA GLY A 251 0.44 20.23 -8.17
C GLY A 251 -0.35 19.58 -7.01
N GLN A 252 0.23 19.53 -5.81
CA GLN A 252 -0.46 19.04 -4.59
C GLN A 252 -1.62 19.96 -4.18
N ARG A 253 -1.51 21.29 -4.40
CA ARG A 253 -2.61 22.24 -4.20
C ARG A 253 -3.77 21.98 -5.17
N THR A 254 -3.48 21.82 -6.46
CA THR A 254 -4.52 21.50 -7.46
C THR A 254 -5.22 20.18 -7.11
N TYR A 255 -4.45 19.13 -6.82
CA TYR A 255 -5.00 17.83 -6.41
C TYR A 255 -5.89 17.91 -5.15
N THR A 256 -5.50 18.70 -4.15
CA THR A 256 -6.33 18.89 -2.94
C THR A 256 -7.55 19.78 -3.18
N GLN A 257 -7.50 20.74 -4.10
CA GLN A 257 -8.68 21.49 -4.56
C GLN A 257 -9.66 20.60 -5.34
N ASP A 258 -9.17 19.75 -6.24
CA ASP A 258 -9.98 18.77 -6.96
C ASP A 258 -10.65 17.78 -6.00
N LEU A 259 -9.92 17.31 -4.98
CA LEU A 259 -10.46 16.43 -3.94
C LEU A 259 -11.55 17.13 -3.11
N GLN A 260 -11.38 18.40 -2.75
CA GLN A 260 -12.39 19.21 -2.05
C GLN A 260 -13.62 19.47 -2.93
N SER A 261 -13.44 19.75 -4.22
CA SER A 261 -14.52 19.93 -5.20
C SER A 261 -15.35 18.65 -5.34
N ASN A 262 -14.68 17.50 -5.45
CA ASN A 262 -15.33 16.19 -5.48
C ASN A 262 -16.06 15.85 -4.17
N HIS A 263 -15.49 16.18 -3.00
CA HIS A 263 -16.16 16.02 -1.71
C HIS A 263 -17.47 16.82 -1.66
N LEU A 264 -17.43 18.11 -2.02
CA LEU A 264 -18.60 18.99 -2.05
C LEU A 264 -19.65 18.53 -3.07
N ALA A 265 -19.23 17.92 -4.19
CA ALA A 265 -20.14 17.33 -5.17
C ALA A 265 -20.83 16.05 -4.63
N LEU A 266 -20.11 15.22 -3.86
CA LEU A 266 -20.65 14.04 -3.19
C LEU A 266 -21.60 14.42 -2.05
N GLU A 267 -21.26 15.42 -1.23
CA GLU A 267 -22.15 15.95 -0.17
C GLU A 267 -23.47 16.47 -0.76
N LYS A 268 -23.42 17.20 -1.88
CA LYS A 268 -24.62 17.65 -2.60
C LYS A 268 -25.47 16.47 -3.09
N ARG A 269 -24.84 15.43 -3.68
CA ARG A 269 -25.55 14.21 -4.11
C ARG A 269 -26.18 13.46 -2.94
N LEU A 270 -25.48 13.35 -1.80
CA LEU A 270 -25.99 12.77 -0.57
C LEU A 270 -27.18 13.56 -0.03
N HIS A 271 -27.13 14.90 -0.07
CA HIS A 271 -28.24 15.76 0.34
C HIS A 271 -29.48 15.59 -0.54
N TYR A 272 -29.32 15.43 -1.86
CA TYR A 272 -30.45 15.12 -2.76
C TYR A 272 -31.02 13.73 -2.47
N ALA A 273 -30.18 12.69 -2.40
CA ALA A 273 -30.64 11.33 -2.09
C ALA A 273 -31.36 11.23 -0.73
N ASN A 274 -30.87 11.93 0.29
CA ASN A 274 -31.54 12.02 1.60
C ASN A 274 -32.90 12.72 1.53
N ARG A 275 -33.05 13.73 0.66
CA ARG A 275 -34.35 14.37 0.39
C ARG A 275 -35.29 13.40 -0.32
N ASP A 276 -34.83 12.72 -1.36
CA ASP A 276 -35.64 11.76 -2.11
C ASP A 276 -36.15 10.64 -1.19
N VAL A 277 -35.31 10.16 -0.26
CA VAL A 277 -35.68 9.20 0.79
C VAL A 277 -36.75 9.75 1.75
N LEU A 278 -36.67 11.03 2.14
CA LEU A 278 -37.69 11.68 2.97
C LEU A 278 -39.02 11.83 2.22
N ASP A 279 -38.99 12.27 0.96
CA ASP A 279 -40.18 12.44 0.12
C ASP A 279 -40.86 11.07 -0.15
N ILE A 280 -40.08 10.01 -0.39
CA ILE A 280 -40.56 8.61 -0.49
C ILE A 280 -41.15 8.12 0.85
N THR A 281 -40.53 8.46 1.98
CA THR A 281 -41.03 8.07 3.32
C THR A 281 -42.37 8.73 3.62
N ALA A 282 -42.53 10.01 3.27
CA ALA A 282 -43.80 10.73 3.42
C ALA A 282 -44.92 10.16 2.54
N GLU A 283 -44.64 9.73 1.30
CA GLU A 283 -45.64 9.01 0.50
C GLU A 283 -45.97 7.62 1.06
N ARG A 284 -44.97 6.89 1.58
CA ARG A 284 -45.18 5.60 2.25
C ARG A 284 -46.10 5.75 3.48
N GLU A 285 -45.94 6.80 4.28
CA GLU A 285 -46.83 7.12 5.40
C GLU A 285 -48.25 7.47 4.95
N LYS A 286 -48.41 8.26 3.88
CA LYS A 286 -49.73 8.53 3.28
C LYS A 286 -50.40 7.26 2.77
N ILE A 287 -49.65 6.30 2.22
CA ILE A 287 -50.17 5.00 1.79
C ILE A 287 -50.59 4.16 3.00
N TYR A 288 -49.81 4.12 4.09
CA TYR A 288 -50.23 3.41 5.31
C TYR A 288 -51.50 4.02 5.94
N ALA A 289 -51.62 5.34 6.00
CA ALA A 289 -52.84 6.01 6.49
C ALA A 289 -54.07 5.68 5.62
N LYS A 290 -53.91 5.63 4.28
CA LYS A 290 -54.97 5.18 3.36
C LYS A 290 -55.34 3.72 3.60
N ASN A 291 -54.35 2.82 3.73
CA ASN A 291 -54.60 1.40 3.99
C ASN A 291 -55.30 1.17 5.33
N GLN A 292 -54.91 1.90 6.39
CA GLN A 292 -55.60 1.85 7.69
C GLN A 292 -57.06 2.34 7.58
N THR A 293 -57.31 3.38 6.76
CA THR A 293 -58.66 3.89 6.46
C THR A 293 -59.49 2.92 5.60
N ILE A 294 -58.86 2.07 4.80
CA ILE A 294 -59.52 0.98 4.06
C ILE A 294 -59.84 -0.18 5.00
N GLN A 295 -58.89 -0.56 5.87
CA GLN A 295 -59.08 -1.63 6.85
C GLN A 295 -60.25 -1.33 7.80
N THR A 296 -60.30 -0.14 8.42
CA THR A 296 -61.41 0.19 9.34
C THR A 296 -62.77 0.22 8.65
N LYS A 297 -62.84 0.55 7.36
CA LYS A 297 -64.07 0.42 6.55
C LYS A 297 -64.42 -1.04 6.29
N LEU A 298 -63.44 -1.90 5.99
CA LEU A 298 -63.64 -3.34 5.79
C LEU A 298 -64.12 -3.99 7.09
N ASP A 299 -63.50 -3.67 8.23
CA ASP A 299 -63.91 -4.12 9.57
C ASP A 299 -65.37 -3.68 9.87
N THR A 300 -65.72 -2.43 9.55
CA THR A 300 -67.08 -1.90 9.72
C THR A 300 -68.10 -2.61 8.83
N ILE A 301 -67.75 -2.90 7.57
CA ILE A 301 -68.59 -3.65 6.64
C ILE A 301 -68.78 -5.09 7.16
N GLN A 302 -67.72 -5.74 7.62
CA GLN A 302 -67.77 -7.09 8.19
C GLN A 302 -68.69 -7.13 9.42
N GLN A 303 -68.53 -6.21 10.38
CA GLN A 303 -69.43 -6.11 11.55
C GLN A 303 -70.88 -5.88 11.15
N SER A 304 -71.14 -5.06 10.11
CA SER A 304 -72.51 -4.86 9.60
C SER A 304 -73.10 -6.12 8.95
N HIS A 305 -72.28 -6.94 8.31
CA HIS A 305 -72.68 -8.20 7.71
C HIS A 305 -72.90 -9.31 8.76
N GLU A 306 -72.05 -9.37 9.79
CA GLU A 306 -72.21 -10.27 10.94
C GLU A 306 -73.52 -9.95 11.69
N ALA A 307 -73.80 -8.67 11.96
CA ALA A 307 -75.06 -8.24 12.57
C ALA A 307 -76.30 -8.56 11.70
N LEU A 308 -76.16 -8.48 10.37
CA LEU A 308 -77.23 -8.86 9.43
C LEU A 308 -77.48 -10.37 9.42
N CYS A 309 -76.42 -11.18 9.45
CA CYS A 309 -76.51 -12.64 9.59
C CYS A 309 -77.19 -13.03 10.90
N ASP A 310 -76.84 -12.37 12.01
CA ASP A 310 -77.48 -12.59 13.31
C ASP A 310 -78.98 -12.28 13.30
N ASP A 311 -79.42 -11.21 12.63
CA ASP A 311 -80.84 -10.89 12.51
C ASP A 311 -81.60 -11.92 11.66
N TYR A 312 -81.01 -12.38 10.54
CA TYR A 312 -81.56 -13.49 9.77
C TYR A 312 -81.61 -14.80 10.58
N ASN A 313 -80.58 -15.11 11.37
CA ASN A 313 -80.55 -16.30 12.22
C ASN A 313 -81.64 -16.27 13.29
N ARG A 314 -81.86 -15.13 13.96
CA ARG A 314 -82.99 -14.94 14.90
C ARG A 314 -84.32 -15.15 14.20
N LYS A 315 -84.51 -14.56 13.02
CA LYS A 315 -85.74 -14.65 12.24
C LYS A 315 -86.04 -16.07 11.75
N ILE A 316 -85.01 -16.85 11.42
CA ILE A 316 -85.14 -18.29 11.13
C ILE A 316 -85.58 -19.05 12.40
N LEU A 317 -85.00 -18.75 13.56
CA LEU A 317 -85.35 -19.37 14.84
C LEU A 317 -86.79 -19.05 15.28
N ASP A 318 -87.25 -17.80 15.06
CA ASP A 318 -88.63 -17.37 15.31
C ASP A 318 -89.62 -18.10 14.39
N LEU A 319 -89.30 -18.24 13.10
CA LEU A 319 -90.13 -18.97 12.12
C LEU A 319 -90.18 -20.48 12.44
N GLN A 320 -89.07 -21.09 12.85
CA GLN A 320 -89.05 -22.47 13.34
C GLN A 320 -89.92 -22.62 14.59
N THR A 321 -89.82 -21.68 15.53
CA THR A 321 -90.62 -21.66 16.77
C THR A 321 -92.12 -21.49 16.47
N GLN A 322 -92.49 -20.67 15.48
CA GLN A 322 -93.87 -20.54 15.01
C GLN A 322 -94.36 -21.86 14.39
N LEU A 323 -93.58 -22.46 13.48
CA LEU A 323 -93.93 -23.72 12.82
C LEU A 323 -94.19 -24.85 13.84
N SER A 324 -93.35 -24.98 14.88
CA SER A 324 -93.57 -25.97 15.94
C SER A 324 -94.84 -25.71 16.77
N ARG A 325 -95.24 -24.44 16.98
CA ARG A 325 -96.51 -24.09 17.66
C ARG A 325 -97.71 -24.45 16.78
N GLU A 326 -97.64 -24.18 15.48
CA GLU A 326 -98.69 -24.52 14.52
C GLU A 326 -98.85 -26.04 14.39
N GLN A 327 -97.76 -26.79 14.24
CA GLN A 327 -97.76 -28.26 14.24
C GLN A 327 -98.41 -28.84 15.51
N LEU A 328 -98.09 -28.29 16.69
CA LEU A 328 -98.70 -28.70 17.96
C LEU A 328 -100.21 -28.36 18.02
N ALA A 329 -100.65 -27.25 17.41
CA ALA A 329 -102.05 -26.89 17.33
C ALA A 329 -102.83 -27.83 16.38
N TYR A 330 -102.27 -28.17 15.22
CA TYR A 330 -102.85 -29.16 14.31
C TYR A 330 -102.94 -30.55 14.96
N SER A 331 -101.88 -30.98 15.66
CA SER A 331 -101.89 -32.25 16.40
C SER A 331 -103.01 -32.33 17.43
N LYS A 332 -103.24 -31.27 18.22
CA LYS A 332 -104.37 -31.21 19.17
C LYS A 332 -105.73 -31.25 18.48
N LYS A 333 -105.86 -30.58 17.33
CA LYS A 333 -107.12 -30.56 16.56
C LYS A 333 -107.45 -31.91 15.92
N ILE A 334 -106.43 -32.71 15.56
CA ILE A 334 -106.62 -34.09 15.08
C ILE A 334 -107.22 -34.96 16.20
N VAL A 335 -106.63 -34.94 17.41
CA VAL A 335 -107.13 -35.71 18.56
C VAL A 335 -108.59 -35.35 18.89
N GLN A 336 -108.93 -34.05 18.88
CA GLN A 336 -110.31 -33.60 19.12
C GLN A 336 -111.29 -34.10 18.05
N LEU A 337 -110.87 -34.20 16.78
CA LEU A 337 -111.71 -34.76 15.72
C LEU A 337 -111.89 -36.28 15.90
N GLU A 338 -110.83 -37.00 16.26
CA GLU A 338 -110.86 -38.43 16.58
C GLU A 338 -111.82 -38.74 17.75
N GLU A 339 -111.83 -37.89 18.79
CA GLU A 339 -112.80 -37.97 19.90
C GLU A 339 -114.24 -37.75 19.42
N THR A 340 -114.52 -36.69 18.64
CA THR A 340 -115.90 -36.41 18.16
C THR A 340 -116.44 -37.45 17.17
N VAL A 341 -115.58 -38.10 16.37
CA VAL A 341 -116.01 -39.22 15.50
C VAL A 341 -116.49 -40.40 16.35
N LYS A 342 -115.75 -40.71 17.43
CA LYS A 342 -116.09 -41.80 18.35
C LYS A 342 -117.40 -41.55 19.09
N GLU A 343 -117.66 -40.31 19.54
CA GLU A 343 -118.95 -39.94 20.15
C GLU A 343 -120.15 -40.13 19.19
N LEU A 344 -119.95 -39.89 17.89
CA LEU A 344 -120.98 -40.10 16.85
C LEU A 344 -121.22 -41.59 16.55
N GLU A 345 -120.16 -42.42 16.59
CA GLU A 345 -120.30 -43.88 16.47
C GLU A 345 -121.06 -44.48 17.66
N GLU A 346 -120.82 -44.00 18.88
CA GLU A 346 -121.50 -44.46 20.10
C GLU A 346 -122.99 -44.02 20.13
N GLN A 347 -123.37 -42.88 19.53
CA GLN A 347 -124.77 -42.43 19.47
C GLN A 347 -125.68 -43.25 18.54
N HIS A 348 -125.13 -43.99 17.57
CA HIS A 348 -125.95 -44.75 16.61
C HIS A 348 -126.46 -46.11 17.14
N PHE A 349 -126.05 -46.54 18.33
CA PHE A 349 -126.24 -47.90 18.84
C PHE A 349 -127.48 -48.14 19.73
N SER A 350 -128.62 -47.50 19.45
CA SER A 350 -129.87 -47.79 20.20
C SER A 350 -131.19 -47.70 19.41
N LYS A 351 -131.63 -48.84 18.84
CA LYS A 351 -133.03 -49.34 18.74
C LYS A 351 -133.09 -50.64 17.92
N ASN A 352 -133.36 -51.76 18.59
CA ASN A 352 -133.64 -53.04 17.91
C ASN A 352 -135.14 -53.16 17.62
N ASP A 353 -135.51 -53.55 16.40
CA ASP A 353 -136.90 -53.79 15.97
C ASP A 353 -137.05 -55.21 15.40
N PRO A 354 -138.05 -56.03 15.79
CA PRO A 354 -138.07 -57.47 15.47
C PRO A 354 -138.10 -57.85 13.97
N ALA A 355 -138.40 -56.91 13.07
CA ALA A 355 -138.27 -57.12 11.62
C ALA A 355 -136.82 -57.47 11.19
N GLN A 356 -135.83 -56.99 11.95
CA GLN A 356 -134.41 -57.10 11.64
C GLN A 356 -133.91 -58.55 11.55
N ASN A 357 -134.57 -59.55 12.18
CA ASN A 357 -134.12 -60.95 12.15
C ASN A 357 -134.37 -61.67 10.81
N ARG A 358 -135.25 -61.16 9.94
CA ARG A 358 -135.33 -61.63 8.54
C ARG A 358 -134.35 -60.86 7.65
N LEU A 359 -134.12 -59.59 7.95
CA LEU A 359 -133.08 -58.79 7.30
C LEU A 359 -131.69 -59.39 7.57
N HIS A 360 -131.36 -59.78 8.81
CA HIS A 360 -130.07 -60.36 9.19
C HIS A 360 -129.68 -61.65 8.45
N LYS A 361 -130.63 -62.42 7.89
CA LYS A 361 -130.29 -63.58 7.02
C LYS A 361 -130.09 -63.21 5.54
N ALA A 362 -130.63 -62.09 5.09
CA ALA A 362 -130.33 -61.52 3.77
C ALA A 362 -129.05 -60.69 3.82
N MET A 363 -128.90 -59.87 4.87
CA MET A 363 -127.67 -59.22 5.29
C MET A 363 -126.57 -60.25 5.45
N ALA A 364 -126.62 -61.29 6.29
CA ALA A 364 -125.48 -62.22 6.44
C ALA A 364 -124.93 -62.78 5.11
N LYS A 365 -125.76 -63.01 4.08
CA LYS A 365 -125.30 -63.36 2.72
C LYS A 365 -124.76 -62.18 1.91
N LYS A 366 -125.32 -60.98 2.10
CA LYS A 366 -124.78 -59.73 1.54
C LYS A 366 -123.53 -59.25 2.27
N ASP A 367 -123.39 -59.49 3.55
CA ASP A 367 -122.26 -59.22 4.44
C ASP A 367 -121.14 -60.22 4.14
N GLU A 368 -121.45 -61.47 3.80
CA GLU A 368 -120.48 -62.43 3.24
C GLU A 368 -119.98 -61.96 1.85
N GLN A 369 -120.87 -61.50 0.97
CA GLN A 369 -120.48 -60.90 -0.31
C GLN A 369 -119.70 -59.58 -0.13
N ILE A 370 -120.09 -58.73 0.82
CA ILE A 370 -119.45 -57.46 1.16
C ILE A 370 -118.10 -57.72 1.81
N MET A 371 -117.95 -58.71 2.72
CA MET A 371 -116.67 -59.08 3.31
C MET A 371 -115.68 -59.59 2.24
N ILE A 372 -116.16 -60.33 1.24
CA ILE A 372 -115.36 -60.72 0.08
C ILE A 372 -115.00 -59.48 -0.76
N MET A 373 -115.95 -58.57 -1.00
CA MET A 373 -115.72 -57.31 -1.72
C MET A 373 -114.77 -56.36 -0.98
N GLU A 374 -114.87 -56.25 0.34
CA GLU A 374 -114.01 -55.48 1.22
C GLU A 374 -112.64 -56.10 1.35
N LYS A 375 -112.54 -57.43 1.29
CA LYS A 375 -111.26 -58.13 1.22
C LYS A 375 -110.58 -57.79 -0.09
N THR A 376 -111.26 -57.93 -1.23
CA THR A 376 -110.68 -57.55 -2.53
C THR A 376 -110.45 -56.04 -2.65
N VAL A 377 -111.28 -55.17 -2.05
CA VAL A 377 -111.05 -53.72 -1.98
C VAL A 377 -109.90 -53.37 -1.04
N ARG A 378 -109.69 -54.10 0.06
CA ARG A 378 -108.49 -53.97 0.90
C ARG A 378 -107.25 -54.43 0.15
N GLU A 379 -107.29 -55.58 -0.51
CA GLU A 379 -106.19 -56.11 -1.34
C GLU A 379 -105.86 -55.16 -2.51
N LEU A 380 -106.87 -54.62 -3.18
CA LEU A 380 -106.70 -53.58 -4.21
C LEU A 380 -106.17 -52.27 -3.62
N ASN A 381 -106.62 -51.83 -2.45
CA ASN A 381 -106.09 -50.63 -1.80
C ASN A 381 -104.65 -50.83 -1.30
N THR A 382 -104.28 -52.01 -0.81
CA THR A 382 -102.87 -52.32 -0.49
C THR A 382 -102.03 -52.37 -1.76
N ASN A 383 -102.53 -52.91 -2.86
CA ASN A 383 -101.83 -52.90 -4.15
C ASN A 383 -101.72 -51.48 -4.75
N ILE A 384 -102.75 -50.65 -4.64
CA ILE A 384 -102.72 -49.24 -5.05
C ILE A 384 -101.77 -48.44 -4.15
N SER A 385 -101.73 -48.71 -2.84
CA SER A 385 -100.78 -48.08 -1.90
C SER A 385 -99.34 -48.51 -2.21
N ALA A 386 -99.11 -49.80 -2.48
CA ALA A 386 -97.82 -50.33 -2.92
C ALA A 386 -97.36 -49.69 -4.23
N MET A 387 -98.20 -49.67 -5.28
CA MET A 387 -97.90 -48.99 -6.55
C MET A 387 -97.70 -47.47 -6.39
N ARG A 388 -98.38 -46.82 -5.44
CA ARG A 388 -98.14 -45.40 -5.11
C ARG A 388 -96.78 -45.22 -4.45
N SER A 389 -96.41 -46.09 -3.50
CA SER A 389 -95.10 -46.09 -2.83
C SER A 389 -93.97 -46.35 -3.82
N GLU A 390 -94.09 -47.39 -4.66
CA GLU A 390 -93.16 -47.72 -5.75
C GLU A 390 -93.03 -46.57 -6.75
N ARG A 391 -94.14 -45.91 -7.12
CA ARG A 391 -94.13 -44.72 -7.97
C ARG A 391 -93.43 -43.54 -7.30
N VAL A 392 -93.62 -43.31 -6.00
CA VAL A 392 -92.90 -42.25 -5.26
C VAL A 392 -91.41 -42.56 -5.23
N GLN A 393 -91.00 -43.78 -4.85
CA GLN A 393 -89.60 -44.20 -4.85
C GLN A 393 -88.96 -44.09 -6.25
N THR A 394 -89.71 -44.41 -7.31
CA THR A 394 -89.27 -44.24 -8.71
C THR A 394 -89.10 -42.77 -9.08
N ILE A 395 -90.01 -41.89 -8.64
CA ILE A 395 -89.91 -40.44 -8.84
C ILE A 395 -88.72 -39.87 -8.05
N GLU A 396 -88.52 -40.27 -6.80
CA GLU A 396 -87.39 -39.85 -5.96
C GLU A 396 -86.05 -40.32 -6.53
N ALA A 397 -85.98 -41.55 -7.05
CA ALA A 397 -84.81 -42.07 -7.76
C ALA A 397 -84.52 -41.30 -9.06
N HIS A 398 -85.56 -40.95 -9.84
CA HIS A 398 -85.40 -40.11 -11.02
C HIS A 398 -84.98 -38.67 -10.68
N GLN A 399 -85.58 -38.05 -9.66
CA GLN A 399 -85.20 -36.71 -9.19
C GLN A 399 -83.76 -36.70 -8.68
N SER A 400 -83.36 -37.70 -7.89
CA SER A 400 -81.98 -37.87 -7.42
C SER A 400 -81.00 -38.03 -8.57
N ARG A 401 -81.34 -38.82 -9.60
CA ARG A 401 -80.51 -38.99 -10.80
C ARG A 401 -80.44 -37.73 -11.66
N ILE A 402 -81.53 -36.96 -11.78
CA ILE A 402 -81.54 -35.65 -12.45
C ILE A 402 -80.63 -34.68 -11.71
N LYS A 403 -80.71 -34.62 -10.38
CA LYS A 403 -79.86 -33.77 -9.54
C LYS A 403 -78.37 -34.14 -9.69
N GLN A 404 -78.02 -35.42 -9.60
CA GLN A 404 -76.66 -35.90 -9.82
C GLN A 404 -76.12 -35.53 -11.22
N LEU A 405 -76.96 -35.60 -12.26
CA LEU A 405 -76.58 -35.17 -13.61
C LEU A 405 -76.40 -33.64 -13.71
N GLN A 406 -77.24 -32.85 -13.04
CA GLN A 406 -77.11 -31.39 -12.99
C GLN A 406 -75.84 -30.96 -12.22
N GLU A 407 -75.57 -31.56 -11.07
CA GLU A 407 -74.36 -31.34 -10.28
C GLU A 407 -73.12 -31.70 -11.10
N LYS A 408 -73.12 -32.87 -11.77
CA LYS A 408 -72.03 -33.24 -12.68
C LYS A 408 -71.86 -32.28 -13.86
N PHE A 409 -72.94 -31.84 -14.52
CA PHE A 409 -72.83 -30.88 -15.63
C PHE A 409 -72.26 -29.53 -15.18
N LEU A 410 -72.60 -29.05 -13.98
CA LEU A 410 -72.01 -27.85 -13.40
C LEU A 410 -70.52 -28.05 -13.07
N GLU A 411 -70.15 -29.22 -12.58
CA GLU A 411 -68.76 -29.58 -12.30
C GLU A 411 -67.91 -29.74 -13.57
N ASP A 412 -68.45 -30.38 -14.62
CA ASP A 412 -67.83 -30.49 -15.94
C ASP A 412 -67.66 -29.10 -16.59
N ILE A 413 -68.65 -28.20 -16.48
CA ILE A 413 -68.56 -26.80 -16.93
C ILE A 413 -67.47 -26.04 -16.18
N LYS A 414 -67.40 -26.21 -14.85
CA LYS A 414 -66.38 -25.57 -13.99
C LYS A 414 -64.97 -26.02 -14.40
N HIS A 415 -64.72 -27.33 -14.50
CA HIS A 415 -63.43 -27.87 -14.93
C HIS A 415 -63.06 -27.43 -16.36
N ALA A 416 -64.03 -27.37 -17.28
CA ALA A 416 -63.80 -26.90 -18.65
C ALA A 416 -63.47 -25.40 -18.74
N GLY A 417 -63.99 -24.60 -17.81
CA GLY A 417 -63.62 -23.19 -17.63
C GLY A 417 -62.21 -23.05 -17.06
N GLU A 418 -61.98 -23.63 -15.87
CA GLU A 418 -60.74 -23.56 -15.12
C GLU A 418 -59.53 -24.04 -15.92
N LYS A 419 -59.67 -25.14 -16.68
CA LYS A 419 -58.62 -25.64 -17.57
C LYS A 419 -58.30 -24.65 -18.69
N LYS A 420 -59.30 -24.09 -19.38
CA LYS A 420 -59.09 -23.12 -20.47
C LYS A 420 -58.52 -21.78 -20.00
N THR A 421 -58.73 -21.40 -18.74
CA THR A 421 -58.02 -20.27 -18.13
C THR A 421 -56.59 -20.63 -17.73
N SER A 422 -56.37 -21.81 -17.14
CA SER A 422 -55.05 -22.30 -16.74
C SER A 422 -54.11 -22.44 -17.94
N ASP A 423 -54.54 -23.13 -19.01
CA ASP A 423 -53.75 -23.33 -20.23
C ASP A 423 -53.32 -21.98 -20.85
N LYS A 424 -54.19 -20.96 -20.80
CA LYS A 424 -53.87 -19.60 -21.27
C LYS A 424 -52.94 -18.84 -20.33
N GLU A 425 -53.12 -18.98 -19.02
CA GLU A 425 -52.24 -18.34 -18.03
C GLU A 425 -50.82 -18.94 -18.09
N ILE A 426 -50.71 -20.25 -18.31
CA ILE A 426 -49.44 -20.95 -18.54
C ILE A 426 -48.75 -20.40 -19.79
N GLU A 427 -49.45 -20.24 -20.92
CA GLU A 427 -48.84 -19.71 -22.14
C GLU A 427 -48.45 -18.22 -22.02
N ILE A 428 -49.25 -17.40 -21.34
CA ILE A 428 -48.88 -16.00 -21.03
C ILE A 428 -47.63 -15.96 -20.13
N ARG A 429 -47.59 -16.80 -19.08
CA ARG A 429 -46.40 -16.95 -18.22
C ARG A 429 -45.19 -17.44 -19.03
N ARG A 430 -45.38 -18.31 -20.03
CA ARG A 430 -44.33 -18.81 -20.93
C ARG A 430 -43.76 -17.66 -21.77
N ILE A 431 -44.61 -16.95 -22.51
CA ILE A 431 -44.22 -15.81 -23.36
C ILE A 431 -43.52 -14.73 -22.53
N CYS A 432 -44.11 -14.26 -21.42
CA CYS A 432 -43.46 -13.25 -20.59
C CYS A 432 -42.17 -13.73 -19.92
N SER A 433 -41.96 -15.04 -19.77
CA SER A 433 -40.67 -15.60 -19.33
C SER A 433 -39.63 -15.60 -20.45
N GLU A 434 -40.04 -15.88 -21.69
CA GLU A 434 -39.18 -15.85 -22.88
C GLU A 434 -38.74 -14.40 -23.19
N GLU A 435 -39.67 -13.45 -23.21
CA GLU A 435 -39.39 -12.01 -23.34
C GLU A 435 -38.44 -11.50 -22.25
N LYS A 436 -38.66 -11.91 -20.99
CA LYS A 436 -37.79 -11.55 -19.86
C LYS A 436 -36.39 -12.16 -19.99
N ILE A 437 -36.28 -13.40 -20.45
CA ILE A 437 -35.00 -14.05 -20.71
C ILE A 437 -34.28 -13.34 -21.85
N GLU A 438 -34.97 -12.98 -22.94
CA GLU A 438 -34.37 -12.26 -24.05
C GLU A 438 -33.90 -10.86 -23.62
N ALA A 439 -34.73 -10.09 -22.91
CA ALA A 439 -34.36 -8.76 -22.41
C ALA A 439 -33.11 -8.80 -21.50
N LEU A 440 -33.03 -9.78 -20.59
CA LEU A 440 -31.84 -10.00 -19.76
C LEU A 440 -30.62 -10.44 -20.59
N CYS A 441 -30.82 -11.16 -21.70
CA CYS A 441 -29.77 -11.57 -22.61
C CYS A 441 -29.25 -10.39 -23.46
N GLN A 442 -30.14 -9.49 -23.90
CA GLN A 442 -29.79 -8.24 -24.56
C GLN A 442 -29.07 -7.27 -23.61
N GLN A 443 -29.57 -7.08 -22.38
CA GLN A 443 -28.90 -6.28 -21.34
C GLN A 443 -27.51 -6.81 -21.01
N ARG A 444 -27.35 -8.14 -20.88
CA ARG A 444 -26.03 -8.77 -20.67
C ARG A 444 -25.07 -8.51 -21.82
N LYS A 445 -25.55 -8.54 -23.08
CA LYS A 445 -24.73 -8.19 -24.26
C LYS A 445 -24.29 -6.73 -24.25
N SER A 446 -25.19 -5.79 -23.91
CA SER A 446 -24.85 -4.36 -23.78
C SER A 446 -23.76 -4.13 -22.74
N MET A 447 -23.98 -4.60 -21.51
CA MET A 447 -22.98 -4.48 -20.42
C MET A 447 -21.65 -5.14 -20.79
N GLN A 448 -21.67 -6.29 -21.49
CA GLN A 448 -20.45 -6.95 -21.95
C GLN A 448 -19.71 -6.14 -23.03
N GLN A 449 -20.42 -5.44 -23.92
CA GLN A 449 -19.80 -4.51 -24.88
C GLN A 449 -19.24 -3.26 -24.18
N GLU A 450 -19.98 -2.69 -23.23
CA GLU A 450 -19.53 -1.56 -22.40
C GLU A 450 -18.25 -1.91 -21.61
N PHE A 451 -18.19 -3.08 -20.97
CA PHE A 451 -16.98 -3.58 -20.32
C PHE A 451 -15.81 -3.82 -21.29
N GLU A 452 -16.08 -4.29 -22.52
CA GLU A 452 -15.04 -4.50 -23.53
C GLU A 452 -14.43 -3.16 -23.99
N ILE A 453 -15.28 -2.13 -24.16
CA ILE A 453 -14.89 -0.75 -24.49
C ILE A 453 -14.10 -0.12 -23.33
N GLU A 454 -14.60 -0.16 -22.09
CA GLU A 454 -13.88 0.42 -20.95
C GLU A 454 -12.54 -0.30 -20.71
N ARG A 455 -12.46 -1.62 -20.93
CA ARG A 455 -11.19 -2.35 -20.89
C ARG A 455 -10.23 -1.92 -22.00
N GLN A 456 -10.74 -1.60 -23.20
CA GLN A 456 -9.94 -1.07 -24.29
C GLN A 456 -9.42 0.34 -23.97
N ASP A 457 -10.26 1.23 -23.43
CA ASP A 457 -9.85 2.58 -23.04
C ASP A 457 -8.88 2.60 -21.85
N LEU A 458 -9.04 1.71 -20.86
CA LEU A 458 -8.06 1.54 -19.79
C LEU A 458 -6.72 1.00 -20.32
N ASN A 459 -6.72 0.10 -21.30
CA ASN A 459 -5.49 -0.30 -21.99
C ASN A 459 -4.85 0.86 -22.76
N ASN A 460 -5.64 1.64 -23.50
CA ASN A 460 -5.17 2.84 -24.23
C ASN A 460 -4.52 3.86 -23.26
N GLN A 461 -5.11 4.06 -22.09
CA GLN A 461 -4.56 4.92 -21.02
C GLN A 461 -3.27 4.33 -20.43
N ILE A 462 -3.24 3.02 -20.13
CA ILE A 462 -2.06 2.32 -19.62
C ILE A 462 -0.89 2.44 -20.61
N ASP A 463 -1.11 2.24 -21.90
CA ASP A 463 -0.05 2.32 -22.91
C ASP A 463 0.37 3.78 -23.19
N SER A 464 -0.55 4.74 -23.11
CA SER A 464 -0.22 6.17 -23.12
C SER A 464 0.67 6.55 -21.93
N LEU A 465 0.36 6.06 -20.72
CA LEU A 465 1.15 6.28 -19.52
C LEU A 465 2.52 5.58 -19.58
N LYS A 466 2.61 4.35 -20.12
CA LYS A 466 3.89 3.68 -20.40
C LYS A 466 4.74 4.51 -21.37
N ASN A 467 4.15 5.03 -22.44
CA ASN A 467 4.87 5.83 -23.44
C ASN A 467 5.35 7.16 -22.85
N ALA A 468 4.56 7.82 -22.01
CA ALA A 468 4.97 9.01 -21.27
C ALA A 468 6.07 8.73 -20.24
N ALA A 469 5.95 7.63 -19.47
CA ALA A 469 6.99 7.20 -18.53
C ALA A 469 8.30 6.87 -19.25
N ASN A 470 8.23 6.17 -20.39
CA ASN A 470 9.38 5.84 -21.22
C ASN A 470 10.04 7.08 -21.82
N SER A 471 9.28 8.07 -22.30
CA SER A 471 9.85 9.31 -22.85
C SER A 471 10.49 10.18 -21.78
N VAL A 472 9.88 10.29 -20.58
CA VAL A 472 10.47 10.99 -19.42
C VAL A 472 11.72 10.28 -18.92
N ASN A 473 11.70 8.96 -18.78
CA ASN A 473 12.87 8.17 -18.38
C ASN A 473 14.02 8.30 -19.39
N LEU A 474 13.72 8.23 -20.69
CA LEU A 474 14.72 8.38 -21.75
C LEU A 474 15.30 9.80 -21.79
N ALA A 475 14.46 10.84 -21.66
CA ALA A 475 14.93 12.23 -21.57
C ALA A 475 15.81 12.45 -20.34
N THR A 476 15.44 11.88 -19.19
CA THR A 476 16.20 11.98 -17.94
C THR A 476 17.54 11.24 -18.03
N LEU A 477 17.55 10.03 -18.61
CA LEU A 477 18.77 9.27 -18.89
C LEU A 477 19.70 10.03 -19.83
N ASN A 478 19.20 10.55 -20.95
CA ASN A 478 19.97 11.32 -21.91
C ASN A 478 20.54 12.61 -21.28
N HIS A 479 19.78 13.29 -20.41
CA HIS A 479 20.25 14.47 -19.68
C HIS A 479 21.34 14.13 -18.65
N MET A 480 21.18 13.05 -17.89
CA MET A 480 22.22 12.55 -16.99
C MET A 480 23.47 12.13 -17.77
N GLU A 481 23.33 11.38 -18.86
CA GLU A 481 24.45 10.94 -19.70
C GLU A 481 25.21 12.14 -20.31
N SER A 482 24.49 13.16 -20.79
CA SER A 482 25.08 14.42 -21.25
C SER A 482 25.85 15.13 -20.13
N THR A 483 25.28 15.20 -18.93
CA THR A 483 25.91 15.80 -17.74
C THR A 483 27.16 15.03 -17.31
N TYR A 484 27.13 13.69 -17.33
CA TYR A 484 28.29 12.85 -17.06
C TYR A 484 29.36 12.99 -18.14
N LYS A 485 29.00 13.05 -19.44
CA LYS A 485 29.94 13.31 -20.54
C LYS A 485 30.64 14.67 -20.38
N GLN A 486 29.88 15.72 -20.04
CA GLN A 486 30.44 17.05 -19.77
C GLN A 486 31.37 17.06 -18.53
N LYS A 487 31.00 16.32 -17.48
CA LYS A 487 31.83 16.17 -16.26
C LYS A 487 33.10 15.37 -16.52
N ILE A 488 33.04 14.31 -17.33
CA ILE A 488 34.20 13.54 -17.80
C ILE A 488 35.14 14.45 -18.61
N ALA A 489 34.62 15.16 -19.62
CA ALA A 489 35.42 16.09 -20.42
C ALA A 489 36.12 17.15 -19.55
N SER A 490 35.40 17.76 -18.59
CA SER A 490 35.99 18.73 -17.66
C SER A 490 37.06 18.13 -16.73
N LEU A 491 36.97 16.85 -16.38
CA LEU A 491 37.99 16.15 -15.61
C LEU A 491 39.21 15.77 -16.48
N THR A 492 38.98 15.40 -17.75
CA THR A 492 40.05 15.20 -18.75
C THR A 492 40.82 16.49 -19.01
N ASP A 493 40.14 17.63 -19.22
CA ASP A 493 40.79 18.95 -19.33
C ASP A 493 41.62 19.30 -18.09
N GLN A 494 41.11 19.00 -16.89
CA GLN A 494 41.84 19.21 -15.63
C GLN A 494 43.05 18.28 -15.49
N MET A 495 42.98 17.05 -15.99
CA MET A 495 44.15 16.16 -16.07
C MET A 495 45.19 16.70 -17.04
N MET A 496 44.81 17.02 -18.29
CA MET A 496 45.74 17.57 -19.29
C MET A 496 46.38 18.88 -18.81
N GLN A 497 45.63 19.75 -18.12
CA GLN A 497 46.21 20.96 -17.51
C GLN A 497 47.16 20.67 -16.35
N LYS A 498 46.98 19.58 -15.59
CA LYS A 498 47.92 19.16 -14.54
C LYS A 498 49.17 18.54 -15.16
N GLU A 499 49.00 17.65 -16.14
CA GLU A 499 50.09 17.03 -16.90
C GLU A 499 50.97 18.10 -17.57
N ALA A 500 50.38 19.05 -18.30
CA ALA A 500 51.14 20.15 -18.90
C ALA A 500 51.88 21.02 -17.88
N ARG A 501 51.35 21.20 -16.67
CA ARG A 501 52.07 21.87 -15.57
C ARG A 501 53.22 21.01 -15.04
N TYR A 502 53.01 19.71 -14.83
CA TYR A 502 54.08 18.79 -14.44
C TYR A 502 55.19 18.72 -15.48
N THR A 503 54.89 18.62 -16.78
CA THR A 503 55.89 18.66 -17.85
C THR A 503 56.66 19.97 -17.81
N SER A 504 55.96 21.11 -17.74
CA SER A 504 56.60 22.42 -17.68
C SER A 504 57.44 22.62 -16.42
N ASP A 505 57.05 22.09 -15.27
CA ASP A 505 57.85 22.17 -14.04
C ASP A 505 59.05 21.19 -14.08
N CYS A 506 58.89 20.00 -14.66
CA CYS A 506 60.01 19.09 -14.97
C CYS A 506 61.03 19.75 -15.91
N GLU A 507 60.61 20.43 -16.97
CA GLU A 507 61.48 21.22 -17.87
C GLU A 507 62.26 22.30 -17.12
N LYS A 508 61.60 23.00 -16.17
CA LYS A 508 62.25 24.00 -15.31
C LYS A 508 63.27 23.36 -14.37
N TYR A 509 62.96 22.21 -13.78
CA TYR A 509 63.90 21.48 -12.92
C TYR A 509 65.08 20.91 -13.72
N HIS A 510 64.86 20.39 -14.93
CA HIS A 510 65.94 19.98 -15.84
C HIS A 510 66.83 21.18 -16.19
N SER A 511 66.24 22.31 -16.58
CA SER A 511 66.99 23.56 -16.85
C SER A 511 67.78 24.08 -15.64
N GLN A 512 67.30 23.82 -14.41
CA GLN A 512 68.02 24.15 -13.18
C GLN A 512 69.17 23.16 -12.90
N VAL A 513 68.97 21.87 -13.17
CA VAL A 513 70.04 20.85 -13.10
C VAL A 513 71.13 21.17 -14.12
N ASP A 514 70.79 21.39 -15.40
CA ASP A 514 71.73 21.82 -16.45
C ASP A 514 72.55 23.06 -16.05
N ALA A 515 71.91 24.03 -15.41
CA ALA A 515 72.56 25.25 -14.94
C ALA A 515 73.48 24.99 -13.73
N LEU A 516 73.07 24.12 -12.80
CA LEU A 516 73.89 23.69 -11.67
C LEU A 516 75.09 22.84 -12.12
N GLU A 517 74.91 21.95 -13.08
CA GLU A 517 75.97 21.15 -13.69
C GLU A 517 76.95 22.00 -14.51
N LYS A 518 76.47 23.04 -15.21
CA LYS A 518 77.33 24.04 -15.85
C LYS A 518 78.12 24.86 -14.83
N MET A 519 77.54 25.23 -13.70
CA MET A 519 78.27 25.90 -12.61
C MET A 519 79.26 24.96 -11.91
N LEU A 520 78.92 23.68 -11.73
CA LEU A 520 79.82 22.66 -11.17
C LEU A 520 80.99 22.35 -12.11
N SER A 521 80.77 22.26 -13.42
CA SER A 521 81.86 22.08 -14.38
C SER A 521 82.73 23.33 -14.49
N ALA A 522 82.14 24.53 -14.52
CA ALA A 522 82.91 25.79 -14.50
C ALA A 522 83.73 25.97 -13.22
N THR A 523 83.16 25.68 -12.04
CA THR A 523 83.91 25.75 -10.78
C THR A 523 84.95 24.63 -10.65
N LYS A 524 84.69 23.43 -11.18
CA LYS A 524 85.68 22.36 -11.26
C LYS A 524 86.87 22.76 -12.14
N ILE A 525 86.62 23.31 -13.34
CA ILE A 525 87.67 23.81 -14.24
C ILE A 525 88.48 24.92 -13.55
N ALA A 526 87.82 25.91 -12.94
CA ALA A 526 88.51 26.96 -12.20
C ALA A 526 89.34 26.45 -11.01
N LEU A 527 88.89 25.38 -10.33
CA LEU A 527 89.63 24.72 -9.25
C LEU A 527 90.85 23.95 -9.78
N GLU A 528 90.68 23.23 -10.89
CA GLU A 528 91.75 22.48 -11.57
C GLU A 528 92.82 23.43 -12.15
N GLU A 529 92.42 24.55 -12.76
CA GLU A 529 93.34 25.61 -13.23
C GLU A 529 94.12 26.25 -12.06
N GLN A 530 93.47 26.50 -10.92
CA GLN A 530 94.08 27.14 -9.75
C GLN A 530 94.99 26.20 -8.93
N SER A 531 94.67 24.90 -8.88
CA SER A 531 95.55 23.85 -8.32
C SER A 531 96.74 23.57 -9.24
N MET A 532 96.49 23.20 -10.50
CA MET A 532 97.53 22.73 -11.43
C MET A 532 98.63 23.76 -11.66
N GLY A 533 98.30 25.05 -11.76
CA GLY A 533 99.30 26.10 -11.93
C GLY A 533 100.29 26.17 -10.77
N THR A 534 99.80 26.14 -9.52
CA THR A 534 100.65 26.31 -8.34
C THR A 534 101.37 25.02 -7.94
N GLU A 535 100.75 23.85 -8.12
CA GLU A 535 101.35 22.56 -7.75
C GLU A 535 102.35 22.06 -8.79
N GLN A 536 102.12 22.28 -10.09
CA GLN A 536 103.07 21.87 -11.14
C GLN A 536 104.38 22.70 -11.09
N GLU A 537 104.30 23.99 -10.76
CA GLU A 537 105.48 24.83 -10.54
C GLU A 537 106.25 24.35 -9.29
N ARG A 538 105.54 24.06 -8.19
CA ARG A 538 106.13 23.54 -6.94
C ARG A 538 106.79 22.17 -7.13
N ILE A 539 106.18 21.27 -7.90
CA ILE A 539 106.75 19.98 -8.31
C ILE A 539 108.00 20.18 -9.18
N SER A 540 107.99 21.16 -10.09
CA SER A 540 109.15 21.47 -10.95
C SER A 540 110.33 22.03 -10.15
N GLN A 541 110.06 22.92 -9.18
CA GLN A 541 111.06 23.40 -8.22
C GLN A 541 111.61 22.26 -7.35
N LEU A 542 110.75 21.39 -6.80
CA LEU A 542 111.17 20.24 -6.00
C LEU A 542 112.03 19.24 -6.79
N LYS A 543 111.65 18.91 -8.04
CA LYS A 543 112.46 18.06 -8.93
C LYS A 543 113.85 18.66 -9.20
N LYS A 544 113.94 19.97 -9.37
CA LYS A 544 115.22 20.68 -9.55
C LYS A 544 116.09 20.60 -8.28
N THR A 545 115.49 20.79 -7.10
CA THR A 545 116.19 20.66 -5.81
C THR A 545 116.66 19.23 -5.53
N ILE A 546 115.84 18.22 -5.86
CA ILE A 546 116.23 16.80 -5.77
C ILE A 546 117.40 16.52 -6.70
N SER A 547 117.34 16.92 -7.97
CA SER A 547 118.45 16.72 -8.93
C SER A 547 119.76 17.39 -8.48
N VAL A 548 119.70 18.55 -7.81
CA VAL A 548 120.89 19.17 -7.20
C VAL A 548 121.40 18.31 -6.04
N LYS A 549 120.52 17.87 -5.13
CA LYS A 549 120.93 17.04 -3.98
C LYS A 549 121.43 15.66 -4.38
N ASP A 550 120.92 15.05 -5.44
CA ASP A 550 121.46 13.80 -5.99
C ASP A 550 122.87 14.00 -6.57
N SER A 551 123.13 15.15 -7.22
CA SER A 551 124.48 15.48 -7.70
C SER A 551 125.48 15.75 -6.55
N GLU A 552 125.01 16.38 -5.48
CA GLU A 552 125.77 16.64 -4.25
C GLU A 552 126.05 15.33 -3.47
N ILE A 553 125.05 14.44 -3.35
CA ILE A 553 125.20 13.10 -2.76
C ILE A 553 126.13 12.24 -3.61
N LYS A 554 126.09 12.34 -4.95
CA LYS A 554 127.05 11.66 -5.82
C LYS A 554 128.47 12.18 -5.60
N PHE A 555 128.65 13.50 -5.61
CA PHE A 555 129.95 14.12 -5.33
C PHE A 555 130.51 13.67 -3.98
N LEU A 556 129.72 13.77 -2.90
CA LEU A 556 130.12 13.32 -1.56
C LEU A 556 130.42 11.82 -1.50
N LYS A 557 129.68 10.98 -2.23
CA LYS A 557 129.99 9.54 -2.36
C LYS A 557 131.33 9.32 -3.06
N ASP A 558 131.60 10.03 -4.15
CA ASP A 558 132.88 9.94 -4.88
C ASP A 558 134.05 10.50 -4.03
N THR A 559 133.84 11.57 -3.25
CA THR A 559 134.82 12.08 -2.26
C THR A 559 135.10 11.05 -1.16
N VAL A 560 134.07 10.48 -0.54
CA VAL A 560 134.24 9.43 0.48
C VAL A 560 134.86 8.16 -0.12
N ARG A 561 134.60 7.85 -1.40
CA ARG A 561 135.28 6.76 -2.10
C ARG A 561 136.78 7.04 -2.25
N LEU A 562 137.16 8.25 -2.64
CA LEU A 562 138.55 8.70 -2.73
C LEU A 562 139.24 8.70 -1.35
N GLU A 563 138.63 9.28 -0.32
CA GLU A 563 139.19 9.23 1.04
C GLU A 563 139.34 7.79 1.57
N CYS A 564 138.41 6.89 1.21
CA CYS A 564 138.53 5.47 1.54
C CYS A 564 139.61 4.76 0.71
N GLU A 565 139.79 5.08 -0.57
CA GLU A 565 140.86 4.56 -1.42
C GLU A 565 142.23 5.04 -0.93
N GLU A 566 142.38 6.32 -0.57
CA GLU A 566 143.58 6.88 0.05
C GLU A 566 143.85 6.29 1.43
N ARG A 567 142.82 6.19 2.31
CA ARG A 567 142.97 5.51 3.60
C ARG A 567 143.33 4.05 3.43
N MET A 568 142.79 3.34 2.45
CA MET A 568 143.15 1.94 2.22
C MET A 568 144.57 1.83 1.68
N GLY A 569 145.00 2.74 0.79
CA GLY A 569 146.39 2.85 0.35
C GLY A 569 147.36 3.13 1.51
N LEU A 570 147.02 4.06 2.40
CA LEU A 570 147.79 4.36 3.60
C LEU A 570 147.78 3.20 4.61
N VAL A 571 146.64 2.52 4.81
CA VAL A 571 146.55 1.32 5.66
C VAL A 571 147.33 0.16 5.07
N SER A 572 147.31 -0.05 3.75
CA SER A 572 148.16 -1.03 3.07
C SER A 572 149.65 -0.66 3.15
N MET A 573 150.00 0.62 3.10
CA MET A 573 151.39 1.08 3.24
C MET A 573 151.88 0.95 4.69
N VAL A 574 151.06 1.26 5.68
CA VAL A 574 151.32 1.02 7.11
C VAL A 574 151.35 -0.48 7.42
N ALA A 575 150.52 -1.29 6.78
CA ALA A 575 150.57 -2.75 6.88
C ALA A 575 151.87 -3.30 6.28
N ARG A 576 152.31 -2.80 5.12
CA ARG A 576 153.60 -3.15 4.50
C ARG A 576 154.77 -2.77 5.40
N LEU A 577 154.80 -1.54 5.93
CA LEU A 577 155.82 -1.07 6.87
C LEU A 577 155.82 -1.86 8.20
N LYS A 578 154.65 -2.32 8.67
CA LYS A 578 154.57 -3.24 9.84
C LYS A 578 155.03 -4.66 9.51
N LEU A 579 154.78 -5.16 8.30
CA LEU A 579 155.26 -6.46 7.83
C LEU A 579 156.78 -6.46 7.61
N GLU A 580 157.36 -5.34 7.19
CA GLU A 580 158.82 -5.14 7.11
C GLU A 580 159.49 -5.01 8.50
N MET A 581 158.72 -4.68 9.56
CA MET A 581 159.24 -4.50 10.92
C MET A 581 159.12 -5.71 11.86
N HIS A 582 158.32 -6.75 11.55
CA HIS A 582 158.25 -7.93 12.43
C HIS A 582 158.21 -9.28 11.70
N ASN A 583 159.41 -9.77 11.39
CA ASN A 583 159.68 -11.18 11.21
C ASN A 583 159.46 -11.95 12.54
N SER A 584 158.53 -12.91 12.59
CA SER A 584 158.63 -14.21 13.29
C SER A 584 157.34 -15.05 13.05
N PRO A 585 157.36 -16.40 12.96
CA PRO A 585 156.30 -17.18 12.29
C PRO A 585 155.34 -18.01 13.19
N ASN A 586 154.46 -18.78 12.51
CA ASN A 586 153.47 -19.80 12.94
C ASN A 586 152.02 -19.29 13.16
N THR A 587 150.98 -19.76 12.45
CA THR A 587 150.40 -21.13 12.22
C THR A 587 149.71 -21.71 13.47
N MET A 588 148.51 -22.33 13.47
CA MET A 588 147.44 -22.63 12.47
C MET A 588 146.06 -22.27 13.12
N CYS A 589 144.97 -21.86 12.46
CA CYS A 589 144.20 -22.39 11.31
C CYS A 589 143.30 -23.63 11.59
N LYS A 590 141.96 -23.43 11.66
CA LYS A 590 140.84 -24.28 11.16
C LYS A 590 139.46 -23.65 11.56
N LEU A 591 138.54 -23.39 10.62
CA LEU A 591 137.30 -24.16 10.25
C LEU A 591 136.24 -24.22 11.38
N THR A 592 134.92 -23.97 11.20
CA THR A 592 133.92 -24.11 10.09
C THR A 592 132.79 -23.02 10.18
N ASN A 593 131.71 -22.85 9.39
CA ASN A 593 131.31 -23.12 7.97
C ASN A 593 130.01 -22.32 7.57
N VAL A 594 129.76 -22.14 6.26
CA VAL A 594 128.52 -22.37 5.42
C VAL A 594 127.12 -22.30 6.11
N THR A 595 126.01 -21.64 5.65
CA THR A 595 125.34 -21.36 4.33
C THR A 595 124.52 -20.02 4.45
N LYS A 596 123.84 -19.30 3.51
CA LYS A 596 123.24 -19.41 2.13
C LYS A 596 121.94 -20.26 1.96
N PRO A 597 121.03 -20.02 0.97
CA PRO A 597 120.70 -18.82 0.15
C PRO A 597 119.15 -18.60 -0.06
N SER A 598 118.74 -18.03 -1.23
CA SER A 598 117.39 -17.94 -1.86
C SER A 598 116.36 -16.96 -1.24
N GLU A 599 115.72 -16.01 -1.95
CA GLU A 599 114.92 -16.00 -3.23
C GLU A 599 113.42 -16.33 -2.94
N GLU A 600 112.39 -15.83 -3.65
CA GLU A 600 112.32 -15.25 -5.00
C GLU A 600 111.14 -14.25 -5.20
N SER A 601 111.00 -13.81 -6.46
CA SER A 601 109.98 -13.07 -7.25
C SER A 601 108.46 -13.39 -7.06
N HIS A 602 107.43 -12.92 -7.81
CA HIS A 602 107.19 -12.15 -9.08
C HIS A 602 105.67 -11.68 -9.09
N SER A 603 104.94 -11.12 -10.10
CA SER A 603 105.13 -10.49 -11.45
C SER A 603 103.78 -9.88 -12.00
N TYR A 604 103.70 -8.57 -12.29
CA TYR A 604 102.77 -7.89 -13.26
C TYR A 604 101.21 -8.12 -13.09
N ASN A 605 100.23 -7.51 -13.79
CA ASN A 605 100.13 -6.37 -14.75
C ASN A 605 98.73 -5.65 -14.74
N GLN A 606 98.61 -4.53 -15.49
CA GLN A 606 97.50 -3.99 -16.35
C GLN A 606 96.07 -4.65 -16.36
N SER A 607 94.94 -4.00 -16.73
CA SER A 607 94.59 -2.61 -17.15
C SER A 607 93.04 -2.43 -17.31
N ILE A 608 92.56 -1.17 -17.41
CA ILE A 608 91.50 -0.61 -18.32
C ILE A 608 90.27 -1.52 -18.62
N GLN A 609 89.00 -1.17 -18.34
CA GLN A 609 88.24 -0.07 -18.97
C GLN A 609 86.90 0.26 -18.25
N ILE A 610 86.26 1.37 -18.60
CA ILE A 610 84.88 1.74 -18.22
C ILE A 610 84.03 1.87 -19.50
N LYS A 611 82.80 1.31 -19.54
CA LYS A 611 81.59 1.92 -20.13
C LYS A 611 80.30 1.08 -19.98
N ASP A 612 79.24 1.79 -19.56
CA ASP A 612 77.83 1.82 -20.00
C ASP A 612 76.91 0.56 -20.04
N GLU A 613 75.62 0.83 -19.71
CA GLU A 613 74.37 0.16 -20.16
C GLU A 613 74.14 -1.36 -19.85
N SER A 614 73.08 -1.83 -19.16
CA SER A 614 71.68 -1.36 -19.11
C SER A 614 70.75 -2.32 -18.29
N THR A 615 69.44 -1.98 -18.21
CA THR A 615 68.26 -2.89 -18.23
C THR A 615 67.92 -3.85 -17.05
N TYR A 616 66.75 -3.60 -16.44
CA TYR A 616 65.75 -4.53 -15.84
C TYR A 616 65.87 -5.18 -14.42
N THR A 617 65.00 -4.66 -13.54
CA THR A 617 63.96 -5.37 -12.74
C THR A 617 64.27 -6.51 -11.75
N ARG A 618 63.99 -6.20 -10.47
CA ARG A 618 62.97 -6.85 -9.60
C ARG A 618 63.26 -8.24 -8.99
N SER A 619 63.57 -8.23 -7.69
CA SER A 619 63.52 -9.41 -6.81
C SER A 619 62.35 -9.40 -5.82
N ARG A 620 61.75 -10.59 -5.69
CA ARG A 620 60.99 -11.27 -4.59
C ARG A 620 61.14 -10.79 -3.12
N PRO A 621 60.38 -11.34 -2.12
CA PRO A 621 59.15 -12.19 -2.17
C PRO A 621 58.05 -11.82 -1.10
N GLY A 622 56.95 -12.60 -1.06
CA GLY A 622 55.95 -12.63 0.04
C GLY A 622 54.50 -12.65 -0.49
N SER A 623 53.72 -13.74 -0.56
CA SER A 623 53.52 -14.96 0.26
C SER A 623 52.41 -14.84 1.32
N ALA A 624 51.16 -15.07 0.89
CA ALA A 624 50.00 -15.40 1.74
C ALA A 624 49.06 -16.34 0.97
N ALA A 625 48.27 -17.17 1.66
CA ALA A 625 47.48 -18.25 1.05
C ALA A 625 46.01 -17.89 0.77
N GLY A 626 45.32 -18.72 -0.02
CA GLY A 626 43.84 -18.74 -0.13
C GLY A 626 43.18 -19.48 1.05
N PRO A 627 41.94 -20.03 0.94
CA PRO A 627 41.39 -20.65 -0.29
C PRO A 627 39.87 -20.52 -0.60
N LYS A 628 39.54 -20.84 -1.86
CA LYS A 628 38.35 -21.58 -2.38
C LYS A 628 36.89 -21.19 -2.00
N HIS A 629 36.08 -21.01 -3.05
CA HIS A 629 34.62 -21.11 -3.06
C HIS A 629 34.08 -22.49 -2.63
N LEU A 630 32.94 -22.49 -1.92
CA LEU A 630 31.84 -23.48 -1.79
C LEU A 630 30.95 -22.97 -0.61
N THR A 631 29.62 -23.13 -0.50
CA THR A 631 28.56 -23.85 -1.26
C THR A 631 27.30 -22.95 -1.38
N GLN A 632 26.36 -23.31 -2.26
CA GLN A 632 24.96 -22.83 -2.18
C GLN A 632 24.16 -23.67 -1.17
N SER A 633 23.20 -23.06 -0.47
CA SER A 633 22.24 -23.75 0.38
C SER A 633 20.79 -23.31 0.10
N LYS A 634 19.87 -24.28 0.04
CA LYS A 634 18.41 -24.05 -0.05
C LYS A 634 17.82 -23.91 1.36
N PRO A 635 16.79 -23.07 1.58
CA PRO A 635 15.84 -23.27 2.67
C PRO A 635 14.87 -24.42 2.34
N SER A 636 14.51 -25.22 3.35
CA SER A 636 13.52 -26.30 3.24
C SER A 636 12.13 -25.86 3.72
N SER A 637 11.10 -26.57 3.29
CA SER A 637 9.71 -26.38 3.73
C SER A 637 9.39 -27.10 5.05
N LYS A 638 8.21 -26.77 5.61
CA LYS A 638 7.53 -27.33 6.80
C LYS A 638 7.96 -26.81 8.18
N SER A 639 7.02 -26.17 8.87
CA SER A 639 6.38 -26.77 10.06
C SER A 639 5.16 -25.95 10.50
N THR A 640 4.18 -26.63 11.09
CA THR A 640 3.04 -26.05 11.82
C THR A 640 3.25 -26.26 13.33
N PRO A 641 2.61 -25.42 14.16
CA PRO A 641 2.02 -25.93 15.39
C PRO A 641 0.52 -25.55 15.54
N SER A 642 -0.14 -26.12 16.54
CA SER A 642 -1.60 -26.13 16.72
C SER A 642 -2.09 -25.30 17.91
N HIS A 643 -3.42 -25.15 17.99
CA HIS A 643 -4.24 -24.69 19.12
C HIS A 643 -4.19 -23.21 19.54
N LYS A 644 -5.34 -22.55 19.41
CA LYS A 644 -6.28 -22.44 20.55
C LYS A 644 -7.72 -22.19 20.07
N ASN A 645 -8.66 -23.03 20.51
CA ASN A 645 -10.08 -22.67 20.48
C ASN A 645 -10.32 -21.57 21.51
N VAL A 646 -11.10 -20.54 21.16
CA VAL A 646 -11.71 -19.63 22.12
C VAL A 646 -13.21 -19.92 22.13
N GLN A 647 -13.71 -20.22 23.33
CA GLN A 647 -15.07 -20.62 23.59
C GLN A 647 -15.99 -19.40 23.56
N MET A 648 -17.03 -19.41 22.72
CA MET A 648 -18.07 -18.37 22.71
C MET A 648 -18.91 -18.51 23.97
N ASP A 649 -18.74 -17.57 24.91
CA ASP A 649 -19.42 -17.61 26.21
C ASP A 649 -20.83 -17.04 26.09
N ASN A 650 -21.82 -17.78 26.61
CA ASN A 650 -23.22 -17.60 26.28
C ASN A 650 -23.99 -17.04 27.49
N GLY A 651 -24.04 -15.72 27.63
CA GLY A 651 -25.01 -15.08 28.52
C GLY A 651 -24.68 -13.69 29.05
N LYS A 652 -25.56 -12.73 28.75
CA LYS A 652 -26.46 -12.15 29.75
C LYS A 652 -27.49 -11.21 29.11
N SER A 653 -28.77 -11.50 29.33
CA SER A 653 -29.84 -10.54 29.14
C SER A 653 -29.77 -9.48 30.25
N LEU A 654 -29.65 -8.21 29.86
CA LEU A 654 -29.87 -7.07 30.74
C LEU A 654 -30.95 -6.20 30.09
N GLY A 655 -32.18 -6.31 30.60
CA GLY A 655 -33.27 -5.46 30.17
C GLY A 655 -33.10 -4.05 30.71
N THR A 656 -33.22 -3.05 29.84
CA THR A 656 -33.31 -1.63 30.20
C THR A 656 -34.73 -1.13 29.96
N GLN A 657 -35.30 -0.44 30.95
CA GLN A 657 -36.69 0.04 30.89
C GLN A 657 -36.79 1.31 30.03
N SER A 658 -37.58 1.24 28.97
CA SER A 658 -37.92 2.40 28.13
C SER A 658 -38.84 3.37 28.85
N LYS A 659 -38.27 4.38 29.55
CA LYS A 659 -39.04 5.56 29.98
C LYS A 659 -39.19 6.52 28.79
N SER A 660 -40.41 6.62 28.26
CA SER A 660 -40.76 7.63 27.27
C SER A 660 -40.89 9.01 27.92
N GLN A 661 -40.15 9.98 27.38
CA GLN A 661 -40.45 11.40 27.52
C GLN A 661 -40.39 12.04 26.13
N LEU A 662 -41.44 12.78 25.79
CA LEU A 662 -41.53 13.56 24.56
C LEU A 662 -40.62 14.80 24.68
N PRO A 663 -39.73 15.07 23.71
CA PRO A 663 -39.09 16.37 23.60
C PRO A 663 -40.04 17.34 22.90
N ASP A 664 -40.34 18.46 23.57
CA ASP A 664 -41.15 19.54 23.00
C ASP A 664 -40.36 20.30 21.92
N GLY A 665 -41.05 20.72 20.85
CA GLY A 665 -40.40 21.10 19.59
C GLY A 665 -40.32 22.60 19.36
N ASN A 666 -39.20 23.25 19.71
CA ASN A 666 -38.73 24.52 19.07
C ASN A 666 -37.34 25.04 19.58
N GLN A 667 -36.21 24.37 19.26
CA GLN A 667 -34.88 25.01 19.26
C GLN A 667 -33.91 24.38 18.23
N PRO A 668 -33.65 25.02 17.07
CA PRO A 668 -32.46 24.73 16.27
C PRO A 668 -31.20 25.37 16.90
N MET A 669 -30.01 24.95 16.44
CA MET A 669 -28.70 25.57 16.78
C MET A 669 -28.18 25.43 18.23
N ARG A 670 -28.36 24.27 18.88
CA ARG A 670 -27.61 23.92 20.11
C ARG A 670 -26.74 22.65 20.02
N GLY A 671 -27.19 21.61 19.33
CA GLY A 671 -26.52 20.29 19.33
C GLY A 671 -25.11 20.25 18.73
N VAL A 672 -24.77 21.13 17.77
CA VAL A 672 -23.45 21.14 17.10
C VAL A 672 -22.32 21.42 18.10
N LEU A 673 -22.47 22.47 18.91
CA LEU A 673 -21.48 22.86 19.94
C LEU A 673 -21.33 21.81 21.05
N GLU A 674 -22.36 21.00 21.28
CA GLU A 674 -22.34 19.93 22.29
C GLU A 674 -21.63 18.67 21.76
N PHE A 675 -21.85 18.34 20.47
CA PHE A 675 -21.09 17.31 19.76
C PHE A 675 -19.58 17.65 19.67
N GLU A 676 -19.25 18.90 19.32
CA GLU A 676 -17.85 19.37 19.30
C GLU A 676 -17.19 19.25 20.68
N ARG A 677 -17.88 19.65 21.76
CA ARG A 677 -17.39 19.50 23.14
C ARG A 677 -17.15 18.03 23.51
N LEU A 678 -18.05 17.12 23.13
CA LEU A 678 -17.89 15.69 23.36
C LEU A 678 -16.69 15.10 22.60
N MET A 679 -16.51 15.48 21.32
CA MET A 679 -15.35 15.10 20.52
C MET A 679 -14.04 15.62 21.10
N HIS A 680 -14.01 16.89 21.54
CA HIS A 680 -12.82 17.48 22.16
C HIS A 680 -12.50 16.83 23.52
N ALA A 681 -13.50 16.49 24.33
CA ALA A 681 -13.32 15.76 25.59
C ALA A 681 -12.83 14.32 25.36
N ALA A 682 -13.29 13.65 24.31
CA ALA A 682 -12.79 12.33 23.91
C ALA A 682 -11.32 12.38 23.45
N ALA A 683 -10.94 13.40 22.66
CA ALA A 683 -9.56 13.63 22.24
C ALA A 683 -8.63 13.91 23.45
N VAL A 684 -9.05 14.74 24.40
CA VAL A 684 -8.28 15.01 25.64
C VAL A 684 -8.10 13.74 26.47
N LYS A 685 -9.15 12.91 26.65
CA LYS A 685 -9.04 11.61 27.34
C LYS A 685 -8.11 10.64 26.62
N LYS A 686 -8.13 10.59 25.28
CA LYS A 686 -7.22 9.78 24.46
C LYS A 686 -5.76 10.23 24.66
N ASN A 687 -5.51 11.54 24.61
CA ASN A 687 -4.17 12.10 24.79
C ASN A 687 -3.64 11.89 26.22
N GLN A 688 -4.46 12.05 27.26
CA GLN A 688 -4.06 11.70 28.63
C GLN A 688 -3.74 10.21 28.80
N LYS A 689 -4.50 9.31 28.14
CA LYS A 689 -4.21 7.86 28.16
C LYS A 689 -2.88 7.54 27.46
N MET A 690 -2.61 8.17 26.31
CA MET A 690 -1.32 8.04 25.61
C MET A 690 -0.15 8.59 26.43
N ALA A 691 -0.31 9.76 27.06
CA ALA A 691 0.70 10.35 27.94
C ALA A 691 1.03 9.44 29.14
N LYS A 692 0.02 8.85 29.79
CA LYS A 692 0.23 7.85 30.86
C LYS A 692 0.92 6.58 30.37
N LEU A 693 0.63 6.12 29.15
CA LEU A 693 1.31 4.96 28.55
C LEU A 693 2.75 5.26 28.11
N ALA A 694 3.08 6.52 27.78
CA ALA A 694 4.45 6.96 27.54
C ALA A 694 5.23 7.09 28.86
N ALA A 695 4.64 7.70 29.88
CA ALA A 695 5.23 7.85 31.21
C ALA A 695 5.38 6.52 31.99
N ALA A 696 4.73 5.44 31.54
CA ALA A 696 4.91 4.07 32.05
C ALA A 696 5.85 3.21 31.18
N ARG A 697 6.60 3.84 30.27
CA ARG A 697 7.67 3.25 29.44
C ARG A 697 9.03 3.95 29.62
N ILE A 698 9.08 4.88 30.57
CA ILE A 698 10.27 5.56 31.10
C ILE A 698 10.44 5.06 32.54
#